data_AF-A0A177UDY0-F1
#
_entry.id   AF-A0A177UDY0-F1
#
_cell.length_a   1.000
_cell.length_b   1.000
_cell.length_c   1.000
_cell.angle_alpha   90.00
_cell.angle_beta   90.00
_cell.angle_gamma   90.00
#
_symmetry.space_group_name_H-M   'P 1'
#
loop_
_entity.id
_entity.type
_entity.pdbx_description
1 polymer ?
#
loop_
_entity_poly.entity_id
_entity_poly.type
_entity_poly.pdbx_seq_one_letter_code
_entity_poly.pdbx_strand_id
1 'polypeptide(L)'
;MSPTKVIQTAEVAQHPLDPPTAEEIVQATEVLRKWQTQNGISAPKFVVVLLHEPAKADVLSALQWSGTVSKSNVSSFDEIERVFEVHFIDVLNGDAYEAYVQMSGSDTPTVREVKKLPEGVQPALTPQELCAAEQMIRNDPRVVKLAEEVGVKSEHIYADGWSIGWDTRFGRSRRIQQCLLYVREHKDANLYAHPLDFFPIVDNNTGELLAIDFPDHRTKKDGALTRATTAPPTEISFEAPEGRERVFPPKQDHEYLPEFTKTLPHSKTPDVPIEMRKDLKPLSVVQPEGVSFKRSGNVLEWQRWKLHVGFHPREGIVLSTISYSDPDAPGASYAAPKERPLFYRLSLAEMVVPYGDPASPHYRKFAFDVGEYGLGFLANSLSLGCDCLGTIEYLDGIYTRHDGTAETVKNAICIHEEDTQIMWKHTDFRQGGRGHAVRGRKLVISMACTVANYEYLIYWNLHTDGNIELEIKLTGILNLYLLDKDESTGGFGTEVAPQIVAHYHQHLFSLRVDPMIDGQENSIVEQEIDTLPEPTGSAENWAGNGFIATRRTLSTTGEGVRDADPLAERSWIFVNENSKHYASGKPVGYKIMASGATPRLLAKPDSITARRAPFAKHTLWTIPYDDSRKYPAGKYVPQTLEAPEDSIEKWVGDGKASIQNTDIVSYLTIGTTHIPRPEDFPVMPAETVRVMLKPVHFFSRNPGLDLPSTTDQKSVAANTTNHTTNGHANGNGDACCAR
;
A
#
# COMPACT_ATOMS: atom_id res chain seq x y z
N MET A 1 25.05 -19.80 -33.32
CA MET A 1 25.38 -20.46 -32.04
C MET A 1 24.09 -20.51 -31.25
N SER A 2 23.57 -21.71 -30.99
CA SER A 2 22.34 -21.89 -30.21
C SER A 2 22.59 -21.38 -28.78
N PRO A 3 21.66 -20.62 -28.18
CA PRO A 3 21.78 -20.23 -26.79
C PRO A 3 21.69 -21.50 -25.94
N THR A 4 22.79 -21.83 -25.28
CA THR A 4 22.86 -22.86 -24.25
C THR A 4 21.80 -22.53 -23.21
N LYS A 5 20.77 -23.38 -23.06
CA LYS A 5 19.88 -23.35 -21.91
C LYS A 5 20.74 -23.47 -20.66
N VAL A 6 20.98 -22.35 -19.98
CA VAL A 6 21.42 -22.36 -18.59
C VAL A 6 20.27 -23.02 -17.83
N ILE A 7 20.50 -24.23 -17.34
CA ILE A 7 19.59 -24.88 -16.40
C ILE A 7 19.64 -24.01 -15.16
N GLN A 8 18.61 -23.19 -14.96
CA GLN A 8 18.42 -22.40 -13.76
C GLN A 8 18.33 -23.41 -12.61
N THR A 9 19.36 -23.45 -11.76
CA THR A 9 19.32 -24.22 -10.51
C THR A 9 18.11 -23.76 -9.70
N ALA A 10 17.32 -24.69 -9.16
CA ALA A 10 16.16 -24.37 -8.32
C ALA A 10 16.55 -23.33 -7.26
N GLU A 11 15.83 -22.22 -7.20
CA GLU A 11 16.00 -21.24 -6.13
C GLU A 11 15.49 -21.88 -4.83
N VAL A 12 16.39 -22.08 -3.87
CA VAL A 12 16.05 -22.62 -2.55
C VAL A 12 15.88 -21.44 -1.60
N ALA A 13 14.79 -21.44 -0.82
CA ALA A 13 14.57 -20.46 0.24
C ALA A 13 15.74 -20.48 1.24
N GLN A 14 16.33 -19.32 1.52
CA GLN A 14 17.49 -19.17 2.40
C GLN A 14 17.11 -18.58 3.77
N HIS A 15 15.96 -17.91 3.82
CA HIS A 15 15.39 -17.33 5.03
C HIS A 15 13.98 -17.90 5.24
N PRO A 16 13.54 -18.18 6.48
CA PRO A 16 12.23 -18.79 6.76
C PRO A 16 11.04 -17.88 6.38
N LEU A 17 11.30 -16.59 6.18
CA LEU A 17 10.32 -15.60 5.68
C LEU A 17 10.36 -15.41 4.15
N ASP A 18 11.18 -16.17 3.42
CA ASP A 18 11.21 -16.06 1.96
C ASP A 18 9.87 -16.47 1.34
N PRO A 19 9.39 -15.73 0.31
CA PRO A 19 8.15 -16.06 -0.36
C PRO A 19 8.19 -17.46 -0.99
N PRO A 20 7.03 -18.06 -1.32
CA PRO A 20 6.98 -19.32 -2.06
C PRO A 20 7.73 -19.21 -3.39
N THR A 21 8.59 -20.19 -3.69
CA THR A 21 9.24 -20.29 -4.99
C THR A 21 8.26 -20.84 -6.03
N ALA A 22 8.58 -20.69 -7.32
CA ALA A 22 7.73 -21.24 -8.39
C ALA A 22 7.56 -22.77 -8.29
N GLU A 23 8.62 -23.49 -7.91
CA GLU A 23 8.59 -24.94 -7.74
C GLU A 23 7.69 -25.34 -6.56
N GLU A 24 7.83 -24.65 -5.44
CA GLU A 24 7.04 -24.88 -4.23
C GLU A 24 5.54 -24.61 -4.42
N ILE A 25 5.18 -23.60 -5.20
CA ILE A 25 3.78 -23.35 -5.59
C ILE A 25 3.23 -24.55 -6.35
N VAL A 26 3.96 -25.05 -7.35
CA VAL A 26 3.53 -26.20 -8.15
C VAL A 26 3.42 -27.46 -7.29
N GLN A 27 4.42 -27.71 -6.44
CA GLN A 27 4.41 -28.85 -5.52
C GLN A 27 3.21 -28.81 -4.56
N ALA A 28 2.88 -27.62 -4.02
CA ALA A 28 1.74 -27.45 -3.12
C ALA A 28 0.39 -27.66 -3.82
N THR A 29 0.24 -27.17 -5.05
CA THR A 29 -1.02 -27.31 -5.81
C THR A 29 -1.20 -28.73 -6.35
N GLU A 30 -0.11 -29.43 -6.70
CA GLU A 30 -0.14 -30.82 -7.14
C GLU A 30 -0.61 -31.79 -6.05
N VAL A 31 -0.10 -31.66 -4.82
CA VAL A 31 -0.55 -32.52 -3.72
C VAL A 31 -2.01 -32.23 -3.36
N LEU A 32 -2.42 -30.96 -3.40
CA LEU A 32 -3.82 -30.58 -3.15
C LEU A 32 -4.76 -31.08 -4.25
N ARG A 33 -4.33 -31.13 -5.51
CA ARG A 33 -5.13 -31.71 -6.60
C ARG A 33 -5.49 -33.17 -6.37
N LYS A 34 -4.53 -33.95 -5.86
CA LYS A 34 -4.77 -35.36 -5.50
C LYS A 34 -5.81 -35.44 -4.38
N TRP A 35 -5.67 -34.60 -3.36
CA TRP A 35 -6.64 -34.52 -2.26
C TRP A 35 -8.04 -34.09 -2.74
N GLN A 36 -8.13 -33.06 -3.59
CA GLN A 36 -9.38 -32.54 -4.17
C GLN A 36 -10.13 -33.63 -4.93
N THR A 37 -9.42 -34.37 -5.79
CA THR A 37 -9.99 -35.48 -6.57
C THR A 37 -10.54 -36.58 -5.66
N GLN A 38 -9.80 -36.95 -4.60
CA GLN A 38 -10.23 -37.96 -3.63
C GLN A 38 -11.46 -37.52 -2.81
N ASN A 39 -11.67 -36.22 -2.66
CA ASN A 39 -12.79 -35.64 -1.91
C ASN A 39 -13.92 -35.11 -2.81
N GLY A 40 -13.94 -35.50 -4.09
CA GLY A 40 -15.07 -35.22 -5.01
C GLY A 40 -15.10 -33.80 -5.58
N ILE A 41 -14.02 -33.02 -5.46
CA ILE A 41 -13.91 -31.68 -6.06
C ILE A 41 -13.33 -31.83 -7.47
N SER A 42 -14.20 -31.78 -8.48
CA SER A 42 -13.84 -32.03 -9.88
C SER A 42 -13.42 -30.79 -10.67
N ALA A 43 -13.75 -29.58 -10.18
CA ALA A 43 -13.41 -28.32 -10.84
C ALA A 43 -12.79 -27.30 -9.85
N PRO A 44 -11.59 -27.61 -9.30
CA PRO A 44 -10.90 -26.67 -8.42
C PRO A 44 -10.31 -25.50 -9.21
N LYS A 45 -10.45 -24.29 -8.66
CA LYS A 45 -9.77 -23.08 -9.10
C LYS A 45 -8.89 -22.59 -7.96
N PHE A 46 -7.56 -22.65 -8.12
CA PHE A 46 -6.64 -22.08 -7.14
C PHE A 46 -6.71 -20.55 -7.16
N VAL A 47 -6.64 -19.92 -6.00
CA VAL A 47 -6.72 -18.46 -5.87
C VAL A 47 -5.36 -17.90 -5.44
N VAL A 48 -4.79 -18.46 -4.38
CA VAL A 48 -3.48 -18.03 -3.86
C VAL A 48 -2.76 -19.17 -3.16
N VAL A 49 -1.42 -19.18 -3.25
CA VAL A 49 -0.51 -19.94 -2.40
C VAL A 49 0.35 -18.91 -1.67
N LEU A 50 0.25 -18.87 -0.34
CA LEU A 50 0.95 -17.92 0.52
C LEU A 50 1.93 -18.67 1.41
N LEU A 51 3.05 -18.03 1.76
CA LEU A 51 3.81 -18.46 2.93
C LEU A 51 2.90 -18.37 4.16
N HIS A 52 2.67 -19.50 4.82
CA HIS A 52 2.18 -19.45 6.19
C HIS A 52 3.35 -19.05 7.06
N GLU A 53 3.53 -17.73 7.24
CA GLU A 53 4.69 -17.19 7.96
C GLU A 53 4.85 -17.94 9.29
N PRO A 54 6.07 -18.43 9.59
CA PRO A 54 6.36 -19.14 10.84
C PRO A 54 6.08 -18.25 12.05
N ALA A 55 5.88 -18.89 13.20
CA ALA A 55 5.65 -18.17 14.45
C ALA A 55 6.80 -17.19 14.73
N LYS A 56 6.48 -15.97 15.17
CA LYS A 56 7.49 -14.95 15.49
C LYS A 56 8.54 -15.47 16.46
N ALA A 57 8.11 -16.23 17.47
CA ALA A 57 9.00 -16.85 18.46
C ALA A 57 10.10 -17.73 17.84
N ASP A 58 9.76 -18.52 16.81
CA ASP A 58 10.70 -19.44 16.16
C ASP A 58 11.73 -18.68 15.33
N VAL A 59 11.28 -17.66 14.58
CA VAL A 59 12.17 -16.79 13.79
C VAL A 59 13.14 -16.04 14.70
N LEU A 60 12.64 -15.46 15.79
CA LEU A 60 13.48 -14.72 16.75
C LEU A 60 14.49 -15.64 17.45
N SER A 61 14.08 -16.86 17.80
CA SER A 61 14.97 -17.86 18.40
C SER A 61 16.09 -18.27 17.45
N ALA A 62 15.76 -18.54 16.18
CA ALA A 62 16.74 -18.88 15.16
C ALA A 62 17.69 -17.72 14.82
N LEU A 63 17.21 -16.47 14.86
CA LEU A 63 18.04 -15.26 14.69
C LEU A 63 18.96 -14.99 15.89
N GLN A 64 18.67 -15.56 17.06
CA GLN A 64 19.39 -15.32 18.31
C GLN A 64 19.42 -13.83 18.72
N TRP A 65 18.36 -13.08 18.41
CA TRP A 65 18.26 -11.67 18.76
C TRP A 65 18.17 -11.43 20.27
N SER A 66 18.94 -10.45 20.76
CA SER A 66 18.90 -10.05 22.17
C SER A 66 17.56 -9.41 22.54
N GLY A 67 17.09 -9.61 23.77
CA GLY A 67 15.82 -9.04 24.25
C GLY A 67 14.58 -9.79 23.77
N THR A 68 14.75 -11.00 23.23
CA THR A 68 13.66 -11.94 22.95
C THR A 68 13.21 -12.59 24.26
N VAL A 69 11.90 -12.56 24.53
CA VAL A 69 11.29 -13.18 25.72
C VAL A 69 10.48 -14.43 25.38
N SER A 70 9.99 -14.53 24.15
CA SER A 70 9.33 -15.75 23.66
C SER A 70 10.29 -16.92 23.64
N LYS A 71 9.84 -18.07 24.16
CA LYS A 71 10.61 -19.31 24.18
C LYS A 71 10.21 -20.17 23.00
N SER A 72 11.20 -20.52 22.17
CA SER A 72 11.11 -21.59 21.19
C SER A 72 12.29 -22.55 21.39
N ASN A 73 12.12 -23.81 20.97
CA ASN A 73 13.21 -24.79 20.96
C ASN A 73 13.99 -24.76 19.64
N VAL A 74 13.56 -23.94 18.67
CA VAL A 74 14.20 -23.78 17.36
C VAL A 74 15.55 -23.07 17.54
N SER A 75 16.61 -23.67 17.01
CA SER A 75 17.99 -23.18 17.13
C SER A 75 18.57 -22.61 15.83
N SER A 76 17.97 -22.95 14.68
CA SER A 76 18.39 -22.52 13.34
C SER A 76 17.20 -22.42 12.38
N PHE A 77 17.40 -21.77 11.24
CA PHE A 77 16.35 -21.66 10.21
C PHE A 77 15.95 -23.01 9.59
N ASP A 78 16.87 -23.98 9.53
CA ASP A 78 16.62 -25.30 8.95
C ASP A 78 15.62 -26.14 9.78
N GLU A 79 15.43 -25.79 11.06
CA GLU A 79 14.46 -26.43 11.96
C GLU A 79 13.04 -25.85 11.81
N ILE A 80 12.89 -24.71 11.11
CA ILE A 80 11.59 -24.08 10.90
C ILE A 80 10.89 -24.75 9.73
N GLU A 81 9.74 -25.35 10.01
CA GLU A 81 8.93 -26.00 8.98
C GLU A 81 8.38 -24.97 7.98
N ARG A 82 8.53 -25.27 6.70
CA ARG A 82 8.00 -24.44 5.62
C ARG A 82 6.61 -24.90 5.25
N VAL A 83 5.62 -24.06 5.55
CA VAL A 83 4.19 -24.35 5.35
C VAL A 83 3.58 -23.30 4.44
N PHE A 84 2.71 -23.72 3.54
CA PHE A 84 1.94 -22.83 2.68
C PHE A 84 0.46 -22.88 3.00
N GLU A 85 -0.14 -21.70 3.06
CA GLU A 85 -1.60 -21.52 3.09
C GLU A 85 -2.10 -21.39 1.65
N VAL A 86 -3.03 -22.26 1.25
CA VAL A 86 -3.56 -22.32 -0.11
C VAL A 86 -5.05 -22.07 -0.09
N HIS A 87 -5.52 -21.09 -0.87
CA HIS A 87 -6.96 -20.86 -1.07
C HIS A 87 -7.38 -21.38 -2.43
N PHE A 88 -8.49 -22.10 -2.48
CA PHE A 88 -9.09 -22.56 -3.75
C PHE A 88 -10.61 -22.61 -3.66
N ILE A 89 -11.26 -22.64 -4.82
CA ILE A 89 -12.72 -22.64 -4.96
C ILE A 89 -13.15 -23.87 -5.75
N ASP A 90 -14.19 -24.56 -5.28
CA ASP A 90 -14.95 -25.50 -6.09
C ASP A 90 -15.95 -24.72 -6.94
N VAL A 91 -15.63 -24.54 -8.22
CA VAL A 91 -16.40 -23.68 -9.13
C VAL A 91 -17.83 -24.16 -9.33
N LEU A 92 -18.10 -25.47 -9.18
CA LEU A 92 -19.43 -26.04 -9.39
C LEU A 92 -20.37 -25.73 -8.22
N ASN A 93 -19.87 -25.80 -6.99
CA ASN A 93 -20.67 -25.59 -5.79
C ASN A 93 -20.57 -24.15 -5.24
N GLY A 94 -19.57 -23.38 -5.68
CA GLY A 94 -19.28 -22.04 -5.16
C GLY A 94 -18.59 -22.03 -3.80
N ASP A 95 -18.19 -23.20 -3.30
CA ASP A 95 -17.54 -23.38 -2.01
C ASP A 95 -16.06 -22.96 -2.08
N ALA A 96 -15.60 -22.19 -1.10
CA ALA A 96 -14.20 -21.83 -0.94
C ALA A 96 -13.53 -22.65 0.18
N TYR A 97 -12.23 -22.87 0.05
CA TYR A 97 -11.44 -23.69 0.96
C TYR A 97 -10.11 -23.00 1.29
N GLU A 98 -9.66 -23.22 2.52
CA GLU A 98 -8.33 -22.89 3.04
C GLU A 98 -7.61 -24.20 3.36
N ALA A 99 -6.39 -24.37 2.88
CA ALA A 99 -5.59 -25.56 3.11
C ALA A 99 -4.18 -25.21 3.58
N TYR A 100 -3.61 -26.08 4.40
CA TYR A 100 -2.23 -25.97 4.86
C TYR A 100 -1.40 -27.12 4.28
N VAL A 101 -0.38 -26.79 3.51
CA VAL A 101 0.52 -27.75 2.88
C VAL A 101 1.91 -27.58 3.45
N GLN A 102 2.45 -28.63 4.06
CA GLN A 102 3.82 -28.65 4.55
C GLN A 102 4.76 -29.14 3.46
N MET A 103 5.82 -28.37 3.20
CA MET A 103 6.93 -28.83 2.38
C MET A 103 7.78 -29.81 3.18
N SER A 104 8.15 -30.91 2.55
CA SER A 104 9.06 -31.92 3.10
C SER A 104 10.31 -31.94 2.24
N GLY A 105 11.47 -31.52 2.76
CA GLY A 105 12.74 -31.37 2.02
C GLY A 105 12.86 -32.11 0.68
N SER A 106 13.36 -33.35 0.68
CA SER A 106 13.50 -34.18 -0.54
C SER A 106 12.28 -35.05 -0.86
N ASP A 107 11.18 -34.92 -0.10
CA ASP A 107 10.02 -35.81 -0.17
C ASP A 107 8.81 -35.10 -0.77
N THR A 108 7.74 -35.84 -1.08
CA THR A 108 6.49 -35.25 -1.57
C THR A 108 5.82 -34.43 -0.46
N PRO A 109 5.42 -33.16 -0.72
CA PRO A 109 4.73 -32.34 0.27
C PRO A 109 3.50 -33.02 0.86
N THR A 110 3.11 -32.61 2.07
CA THR A 110 2.00 -33.23 2.80
C THR A 110 0.89 -32.21 3.07
N VAL A 111 -0.37 -32.58 2.78
CA VAL A 111 -1.54 -31.78 3.16
C VAL A 111 -1.82 -31.99 4.65
N ARG A 112 -1.65 -30.94 5.46
CA ARG A 112 -1.89 -30.98 6.92
C ARG A 112 -3.37 -30.89 7.26
N GLU A 113 -4.04 -29.93 6.63
CA GLU A 113 -5.42 -29.59 6.92
C GLU A 113 -6.07 -28.98 5.67
N VAL A 114 -7.35 -29.26 5.48
CA VAL A 114 -8.20 -28.56 4.51
C VAL A 114 -9.51 -28.21 5.21
N LYS A 115 -9.83 -26.92 5.21
CA LYS A 115 -11.01 -26.34 5.83
C LYS A 115 -11.91 -25.74 4.77
N LYS A 116 -13.16 -26.22 4.70
CA LYS A 116 -14.22 -25.54 3.94
C LYS A 116 -14.58 -24.24 4.66
N LEU A 117 -14.57 -23.12 3.94
CA LEU A 117 -14.96 -21.82 4.47
C LEU A 117 -16.49 -21.74 4.64
N PRO A 118 -16.99 -20.91 5.58
CA PRO A 118 -18.42 -20.70 5.75
C PRO A 118 -19.10 -20.19 4.47
N GLU A 119 -20.40 -20.45 4.33
CA GLU A 119 -21.16 -20.05 3.15
C GLU A 119 -21.09 -18.52 2.88
N GLY A 120 -20.67 -18.19 1.67
CA GLY A 120 -20.48 -16.82 1.20
C GLY A 120 -19.25 -16.10 1.70
N VAL A 121 -18.32 -16.80 2.33
CA VAL A 121 -16.95 -16.31 2.53
C VAL A 121 -16.17 -16.55 1.24
N GLN A 122 -15.63 -15.48 0.66
CA GLN A 122 -14.94 -15.51 -0.64
C GLN A 122 -13.50 -15.02 -0.48
N PRO A 123 -12.50 -15.73 -1.05
CA PRO A 123 -11.13 -15.23 -1.12
C PRO A 123 -11.01 -14.11 -2.16
N ALA A 124 -9.88 -13.38 -2.14
CA ALA A 124 -9.58 -12.27 -3.04
C ALA A 124 -9.82 -12.62 -4.52
N LEU A 125 -10.23 -11.64 -5.32
CA LEU A 125 -10.38 -11.73 -6.77
C LEU A 125 -9.00 -11.67 -7.41
N THR A 126 -8.72 -12.58 -8.35
CA THR A 126 -7.43 -12.60 -9.04
C THR A 126 -7.46 -11.76 -10.32
N PRO A 127 -6.30 -11.31 -10.84
CA PRO A 127 -6.23 -10.64 -12.14
C PRO A 127 -6.88 -11.44 -13.28
N GLN A 128 -6.78 -12.78 -13.25
CA GLN A 128 -7.40 -13.65 -14.24
C GLN A 128 -8.93 -13.56 -14.21
N GLU A 129 -9.54 -13.37 -13.04
CA GLU A 129 -10.99 -13.16 -12.90
C GLU A 129 -11.41 -11.78 -13.40
N LEU A 130 -10.63 -10.73 -13.09
CA LEU A 130 -10.93 -9.36 -13.55
C LEU A 130 -10.96 -9.30 -15.08
N CYS A 131 -9.97 -9.90 -15.75
CA CYS A 131 -9.93 -9.97 -17.22
C CYS A 131 -11.06 -10.86 -17.78
N ALA A 132 -11.41 -11.94 -17.08
CA ALA A 132 -12.50 -12.83 -17.52
C ALA A 132 -13.86 -12.12 -17.48
N ALA A 133 -14.12 -11.30 -16.45
CA ALA A 133 -15.35 -10.53 -16.34
C ALA A 133 -15.54 -9.56 -17.52
N GLU A 134 -14.47 -8.88 -17.96
CA GLU A 134 -14.52 -8.05 -19.17
C GLU A 134 -14.92 -8.89 -20.40
N GLN A 135 -14.26 -10.02 -20.61
CA GLN A 135 -14.55 -10.89 -21.75
C GLN A 135 -15.98 -11.43 -21.72
N MET A 136 -16.51 -11.77 -20.55
CA MET A 136 -17.90 -12.22 -20.39
C MET A 136 -18.87 -11.12 -20.81
N ILE A 137 -18.66 -9.90 -20.31
CA ILE A 137 -19.56 -8.77 -20.55
C ILE A 137 -19.52 -8.27 -21.99
N ARG A 138 -18.34 -8.20 -22.60
CA ARG A 138 -18.20 -7.79 -24.01
C ARG A 138 -18.89 -8.72 -24.99
N ASN A 139 -19.08 -9.99 -24.61
CA ASN A 139 -19.70 -11.01 -25.44
C ASN A 139 -21.16 -11.29 -25.08
N ASP A 140 -21.72 -10.68 -24.02
CA ASP A 140 -23.12 -10.89 -23.65
C ASP A 140 -24.06 -10.09 -24.58
N PRO A 141 -25.01 -10.73 -25.28
CA PRO A 141 -25.86 -10.06 -26.27
C PRO A 141 -26.76 -8.98 -25.66
N ARG A 142 -27.10 -9.06 -24.37
CA ARG A 142 -27.92 -8.04 -23.68
C ARG A 142 -27.12 -6.77 -23.46
N VAL A 143 -25.85 -6.91 -23.06
CA VAL A 143 -24.92 -5.78 -22.89
C VAL A 143 -24.63 -5.13 -24.23
N VAL A 144 -24.34 -5.93 -25.26
CA VAL A 144 -24.09 -5.43 -26.63
C VAL A 144 -25.29 -4.63 -27.14
N LYS A 145 -26.51 -5.17 -27.02
CA LYS A 145 -27.74 -4.45 -27.38
C LYS A 145 -27.85 -3.09 -26.70
N LEU A 146 -27.62 -3.02 -25.39
CA LEU A 146 -27.71 -1.76 -24.62
C LEU A 146 -26.61 -0.75 -24.98
N ALA A 147 -25.44 -1.22 -25.39
CA ALA A 147 -24.36 -0.37 -25.89
C ALA A 147 -24.69 0.17 -27.29
N GLU A 148 -25.27 -0.65 -28.17
CA GLU A 148 -25.70 -0.24 -29.51
C GLU A 148 -26.78 0.85 -29.47
N GLU A 149 -27.67 0.83 -28.47
CA GLU A 149 -28.67 1.88 -28.24
C GLU A 149 -28.06 3.27 -28.03
N VAL A 150 -26.84 3.34 -27.49
CA VAL A 150 -26.07 4.59 -27.31
C VAL A 150 -24.95 4.74 -28.35
N GLY A 151 -25.06 4.01 -29.47
CA GLY A 151 -24.16 4.13 -30.62
C GLY A 151 -22.77 3.50 -30.43
N VAL A 152 -22.60 2.61 -29.46
CA VAL A 152 -21.34 1.92 -29.19
C VAL A 152 -21.35 0.52 -29.81
N LYS A 153 -20.27 0.19 -30.52
CA LYS A 153 -20.10 -1.13 -31.13
C LYS A 153 -19.52 -2.11 -30.13
N SER A 154 -19.86 -3.39 -30.27
CA SER A 154 -19.41 -4.48 -29.38
C SER A 154 -17.89 -4.52 -29.18
N GLU A 155 -17.11 -4.28 -30.23
CA GLU A 155 -15.65 -4.31 -30.18
C GLU A 155 -15.04 -3.16 -29.37
N HIS A 156 -15.78 -2.08 -29.14
CA HIS A 156 -15.33 -0.91 -28.38
C HIS A 156 -15.75 -0.96 -26.90
N ILE A 157 -16.51 -1.96 -26.46
CA ILE A 157 -16.91 -2.10 -25.06
C ILE A 157 -15.71 -2.60 -24.25
N TYR A 158 -15.36 -1.91 -23.17
CA TYR A 158 -14.36 -2.33 -22.20
C TYR A 158 -14.94 -2.21 -20.80
N ALA A 159 -14.41 -2.99 -19.85
CA ALA A 159 -14.96 -3.07 -18.51
C ALA A 159 -13.87 -3.23 -17.46
N ASP A 160 -13.95 -2.44 -16.39
CA ASP A 160 -13.25 -2.74 -15.17
C ASP A 160 -14.13 -3.64 -14.29
N GLY A 161 -13.71 -4.89 -14.09
CA GLY A 161 -14.36 -5.80 -13.16
C GLY A 161 -14.00 -5.45 -11.72
N TRP A 162 -14.99 -5.02 -10.93
CA TRP A 162 -14.82 -4.65 -9.52
C TRP A 162 -15.53 -5.65 -8.62
N SER A 163 -15.01 -5.87 -7.40
CA SER A 163 -15.78 -6.51 -6.33
C SER A 163 -17.13 -5.81 -6.20
N ILE A 164 -18.20 -6.60 -6.06
CA ILE A 164 -19.56 -6.04 -5.86
C ILE A 164 -19.67 -5.27 -4.53
N GLY A 165 -18.73 -5.47 -3.61
CA GLY A 165 -18.84 -5.01 -2.23
C GLY A 165 -19.91 -5.81 -1.50
N TRP A 166 -21.18 -5.43 -1.65
CA TRP A 166 -22.32 -6.20 -1.15
C TRP A 166 -23.60 -5.86 -1.91
N ASP A 167 -24.40 -6.88 -2.23
CA ASP A 167 -25.71 -6.75 -2.87
C ASP A 167 -26.65 -7.86 -2.43
N THR A 168 -27.84 -7.51 -1.93
CA THR A 168 -28.78 -8.49 -1.36
C THR A 168 -29.51 -9.32 -2.42
N ARG A 169 -29.49 -8.94 -3.70
CA ARG A 169 -30.25 -9.61 -4.76
C ARG A 169 -29.74 -11.01 -5.10
N PHE A 170 -28.46 -11.29 -4.85
CA PHE A 170 -27.78 -12.46 -5.42
C PHE A 170 -27.43 -13.56 -4.41
N GLY A 171 -27.95 -13.44 -3.19
CA GLY A 171 -27.64 -14.39 -2.11
C GLY A 171 -26.17 -14.32 -1.70
N ARG A 172 -25.68 -15.39 -1.07
CA ARG A 172 -24.32 -15.45 -0.48
C ARG A 172 -23.35 -16.36 -1.23
N SER A 173 -23.83 -17.36 -1.96
CA SER A 173 -23.00 -18.43 -2.53
C SER A 173 -22.31 -18.07 -3.85
N ARG A 174 -22.73 -16.99 -4.52
CA ARG A 174 -22.16 -16.56 -5.81
C ARG A 174 -20.89 -15.73 -5.61
N ARG A 175 -20.00 -15.73 -6.61
CA ARG A 175 -18.76 -14.95 -6.62
C ARG A 175 -18.90 -13.80 -7.62
N ILE A 176 -19.14 -12.59 -7.14
CA ILE A 176 -19.80 -11.56 -7.95
C ILE A 176 -18.88 -10.37 -8.22
N GLN A 177 -18.87 -9.92 -9.47
CA GLN A 177 -18.30 -8.64 -9.87
C GLN A 177 -19.37 -7.69 -10.44
N GLN A 178 -19.19 -6.40 -10.18
CA GLN A 178 -19.83 -5.33 -10.96
C GLN A 178 -18.82 -4.82 -12.00
N CYS A 179 -19.29 -4.56 -13.22
CA CYS A 179 -18.45 -4.13 -14.32
C CYS A 179 -18.72 -2.66 -14.62
N LEU A 180 -17.69 -1.82 -14.48
CA LEU A 180 -17.75 -0.41 -14.84
C LEU A 180 -17.40 -0.30 -16.32
N LEU A 181 -18.33 0.19 -17.14
CA LEU A 181 -18.19 0.16 -18.58
C LEU A 181 -17.65 1.46 -19.17
N TYR A 182 -16.80 1.29 -20.18
CA TYR A 182 -16.18 2.36 -20.93
C TYR A 182 -16.12 2.02 -22.42
N VAL A 183 -15.91 3.05 -23.25
CA VAL A 183 -15.71 2.90 -24.70
C VAL A 183 -14.23 3.11 -25.04
N ARG A 184 -13.67 2.20 -25.83
CA ARG A 184 -12.31 2.35 -26.38
C ARG A 184 -12.34 2.21 -27.89
N GLU A 185 -12.16 3.32 -28.61
CA GLU A 185 -12.28 3.33 -30.08
C GLU A 185 -11.09 2.68 -30.80
N HIS A 186 -9.90 2.70 -30.19
CA HIS A 186 -8.73 1.98 -30.69
C HIS A 186 -7.85 1.49 -29.53
N LYS A 187 -6.94 0.57 -29.84
CA LYS A 187 -6.11 -0.15 -28.86
C LYS A 187 -5.21 0.69 -27.94
N ASP A 188 -5.11 2.00 -28.18
CA ASP A 188 -4.25 2.93 -27.43
C ASP A 188 -5.08 4.10 -26.84
N ALA A 189 -6.38 4.17 -27.12
CA ALA A 189 -7.26 5.25 -26.67
C ALA A 189 -7.48 5.21 -25.16
N ASN A 190 -7.67 6.39 -24.57
CA ASN A 190 -8.07 6.55 -23.18
C ASN A 190 -9.55 6.20 -22.98
N LEU A 191 -9.83 4.94 -22.61
CA LEU A 191 -11.19 4.46 -22.39
C LEU A 191 -11.95 5.24 -21.30
N TYR A 192 -11.25 5.75 -20.28
CA TYR A 192 -11.88 6.45 -19.16
C TYR A 192 -12.51 7.79 -19.56
N ALA A 193 -12.14 8.35 -20.71
CA ALA A 193 -12.78 9.53 -21.26
C ALA A 193 -14.20 9.25 -21.80
N HIS A 194 -14.61 7.98 -21.89
CA HIS A 194 -15.84 7.57 -22.53
C HIS A 194 -16.67 6.59 -21.66
N PRO A 195 -17.07 6.97 -20.44
CA PRO A 195 -17.88 6.11 -19.57
C PRO A 195 -19.29 5.85 -20.14
N LEU A 196 -19.83 4.66 -19.86
CA LEU A 196 -21.21 4.26 -20.20
C LEU A 196 -22.17 4.42 -19.01
N ASP A 197 -23.47 4.45 -19.30
CA ASP A 197 -24.54 4.78 -18.34
C ASP A 197 -25.12 3.57 -17.56
N PHE A 198 -24.45 2.42 -17.59
CA PHE A 198 -24.95 1.18 -16.97
C PHE A 198 -23.84 0.24 -16.47
N PHE A 199 -24.20 -0.62 -15.51
CA PHE A 199 -23.30 -1.48 -14.73
C PHE A 199 -23.78 -2.93 -14.80
N PRO A 200 -23.23 -3.76 -15.68
CA PRO A 200 -23.47 -5.19 -15.67
C PRO A 200 -22.93 -5.86 -14.40
N ILE A 201 -23.59 -6.92 -13.94
CA ILE A 201 -23.19 -7.72 -12.78
C ILE A 201 -23.04 -9.18 -13.22
N VAL A 202 -21.90 -9.80 -12.91
CA VAL A 202 -21.60 -11.18 -13.32
C VAL A 202 -21.24 -12.08 -12.16
N ASP A 203 -21.54 -13.36 -12.31
CA ASP A 203 -20.98 -14.43 -11.49
C ASP A 203 -19.71 -14.99 -12.14
N ASN A 204 -18.57 -14.77 -11.50
CA ASN A 204 -17.26 -15.16 -12.00
C ASN A 204 -17.05 -16.67 -12.12
N ASN A 205 -17.82 -17.46 -11.37
CA ASN A 205 -17.68 -18.91 -11.43
C ASN A 205 -18.44 -19.48 -12.63
N THR A 206 -19.64 -18.98 -12.89
CA THR A 206 -20.52 -19.53 -13.94
C THR A 206 -20.43 -18.78 -15.26
N GLY A 207 -19.95 -17.53 -15.24
CA GLY A 207 -19.99 -16.60 -16.38
C GLY A 207 -21.39 -16.03 -16.65
N GLU A 208 -22.35 -16.24 -15.75
CA GLU A 208 -23.71 -15.75 -15.89
C GLU A 208 -23.78 -14.23 -15.63
N LEU A 209 -24.39 -13.48 -16.56
CA LEU A 209 -24.83 -12.12 -16.28
C LEU A 209 -26.09 -12.16 -15.39
N LEU A 210 -25.96 -11.59 -14.19
CA LEU A 210 -26.95 -11.63 -13.12
C LEU A 210 -27.94 -10.47 -13.15
N ALA A 211 -27.48 -9.27 -13.50
CA ALA A 211 -28.31 -8.06 -13.63
C ALA A 211 -27.56 -6.96 -14.40
N ILE A 212 -28.28 -5.90 -14.76
CA ILE A 212 -27.72 -4.65 -15.25
C ILE A 212 -28.35 -3.50 -14.47
N ASP A 213 -27.50 -2.73 -13.77
CA ASP A 213 -27.93 -1.55 -13.01
C ASP A 213 -27.74 -0.27 -13.83
N PHE A 214 -28.69 0.65 -13.74
CA PHE A 214 -28.66 1.96 -14.38
C PHE A 214 -28.66 3.05 -13.30
N PRO A 215 -27.54 3.76 -13.08
CA PRO A 215 -27.48 4.77 -12.02
C PRO A 215 -28.43 5.94 -12.27
N ASP A 216 -29.15 6.37 -11.24
CA ASP A 216 -30.08 7.50 -11.33
C ASP A 216 -29.33 8.83 -11.52
N HIS A 217 -29.88 9.72 -12.36
CA HIS A 217 -29.27 11.03 -12.66
C HIS A 217 -29.78 12.15 -11.75
N ARG A 218 -29.05 13.26 -11.64
CA ARG A 218 -29.47 14.46 -10.87
C ARG A 218 -29.95 15.59 -11.76
N THR A 219 -31.02 16.28 -11.37
CA THR A 219 -31.58 17.38 -12.18
C THR A 219 -30.77 18.67 -12.03
N LYS A 220 -30.69 19.47 -13.10
CA LYS A 220 -30.01 20.77 -13.12
C LYS A 220 -30.52 21.78 -12.09
N LYS A 221 -31.85 21.77 -11.89
CA LYS A 221 -32.56 22.88 -11.22
C LYS A 221 -32.24 22.95 -9.73
N ASP A 222 -32.12 21.79 -9.09
CA ASP A 222 -31.97 21.66 -7.65
C ASP A 222 -30.97 20.56 -7.22
N GLY A 223 -30.36 19.83 -8.17
CA GLY A 223 -29.44 18.71 -7.88
C GLY A 223 -30.15 17.48 -7.30
N ALA A 224 -31.49 17.45 -7.33
CA ALA A 224 -32.26 16.32 -6.83
C ALA A 224 -32.04 15.09 -7.71
N LEU A 225 -31.96 13.92 -7.08
CA LEU A 225 -31.89 12.64 -7.77
C LEU A 225 -33.24 12.36 -8.46
N THR A 226 -33.20 11.86 -9.70
CA THR A 226 -34.39 11.50 -10.50
C THR A 226 -35.26 10.45 -9.81
N ARG A 227 -34.65 9.58 -9.01
CA ARG A 227 -35.34 8.70 -8.07
C ARG A 227 -35.39 9.33 -6.68
N ALA A 228 -36.53 9.20 -6.00
CA ALA A 228 -36.75 9.75 -4.65
C ALA A 228 -35.93 9.07 -3.54
N THR A 229 -35.17 8.01 -3.84
CA THR A 229 -34.40 7.23 -2.87
C THR A 229 -33.07 6.79 -3.46
N THR A 230 -32.07 6.66 -2.60
CA THR A 230 -30.74 6.08 -2.92
C THR A 230 -30.67 4.58 -2.64
N ALA A 231 -31.78 3.96 -2.20
CA ALA A 231 -31.82 2.53 -1.94
C ALA A 231 -31.56 1.72 -3.22
N PRO A 232 -30.80 0.61 -3.14
CA PRO A 232 -30.58 -0.25 -4.29
C PRO A 232 -31.89 -0.84 -4.83
N PRO A 233 -31.91 -1.27 -6.10
CA PRO A 233 -33.00 -2.07 -6.62
C PRO A 233 -33.11 -3.39 -5.85
N THR A 234 -34.34 -3.87 -5.65
CA THR A 234 -34.61 -5.20 -5.05
C THR A 234 -34.83 -6.28 -6.10
N GLU A 235 -35.24 -5.88 -7.31
CA GLU A 235 -35.51 -6.78 -8.43
C GLU A 235 -34.28 -6.92 -9.34
N ILE A 236 -34.21 -8.08 -10.00
CA ILE A 236 -33.27 -8.32 -11.08
C ILE A 236 -33.84 -7.70 -12.36
N SER A 237 -33.04 -6.88 -13.04
CA SER A 237 -33.36 -6.31 -14.35
C SER A 237 -32.18 -6.46 -15.30
N PHE A 238 -32.49 -6.52 -16.59
CA PHE A 238 -31.52 -6.49 -17.69
C PHE A 238 -31.81 -5.36 -18.69
N GLU A 239 -32.85 -4.57 -18.45
CA GLU A 239 -33.30 -3.51 -19.35
C GLU A 239 -33.30 -2.18 -18.59
N ALA A 240 -33.15 -1.08 -19.34
CA ALA A 240 -33.22 0.26 -18.78
C ALA A 240 -34.61 0.52 -18.16
N PRO A 241 -34.71 1.28 -17.05
CA PRO A 241 -36.01 1.68 -16.49
C PRO A 241 -36.92 2.34 -17.53
N GLU A 242 -38.21 2.02 -17.49
CA GLU A 242 -39.19 2.58 -18.43
C GLU A 242 -39.19 4.13 -18.36
N GLY A 243 -39.09 4.78 -19.53
CA GLY A 243 -39.07 6.23 -19.63
C GLY A 243 -37.71 6.89 -19.31
N ARG A 244 -36.66 6.12 -18.98
CA ARG A 244 -35.30 6.64 -18.87
C ARG A 244 -34.73 6.95 -20.26
N GLU A 245 -34.34 8.20 -20.49
CA GLU A 245 -33.52 8.56 -21.64
C GLU A 245 -32.09 8.05 -21.45
N ARG A 246 -31.53 7.41 -22.48
CA ARG A 246 -30.16 6.89 -22.47
C ARG A 246 -29.18 8.02 -22.73
N VAL A 247 -28.09 8.06 -21.97
CA VAL A 247 -27.06 9.09 -22.11
C VAL A 247 -25.94 8.55 -23.00
N PHE A 248 -25.64 9.29 -24.07
CA PHE A 248 -24.57 8.91 -24.99
C PHE A 248 -23.20 9.20 -24.35
N PRO A 249 -22.22 8.28 -24.49
CA PRO A 249 -20.87 8.52 -24.00
C PRO A 249 -20.28 9.79 -24.67
N PRO A 250 -19.44 10.56 -23.96
CA PRO A 250 -18.77 11.73 -24.52
C PRO A 250 -17.93 11.28 -25.70
N LYS A 251 -17.87 12.08 -26.76
CA LYS A 251 -17.07 11.78 -27.97
C LYS A 251 -15.76 12.54 -28.04
N GLN A 252 -15.53 13.45 -27.09
CA GLN A 252 -14.32 14.24 -27.08
C GLN A 252 -13.17 13.37 -26.56
N ASP A 253 -12.11 13.26 -27.35
CA ASP A 253 -10.90 12.55 -26.93
C ASP A 253 -10.18 13.31 -25.82
N HIS A 254 -9.70 12.57 -24.83
CA HIS A 254 -8.85 13.08 -23.75
C HIS A 254 -7.63 12.17 -23.58
N GLU A 255 -6.77 12.16 -24.61
CA GLU A 255 -5.60 11.28 -24.66
C GLU A 255 -4.43 11.81 -23.83
N TYR A 256 -3.71 10.89 -23.16
CA TYR A 256 -2.50 11.21 -22.39
C TYR A 256 -1.20 10.75 -23.06
N LEU A 257 -1.29 9.90 -24.08
CA LEU A 257 -0.14 9.47 -24.86
C LEU A 257 0.27 10.59 -25.84
N PRO A 258 1.53 11.07 -25.82
CA PRO A 258 1.96 12.24 -26.58
C PRO A 258 1.62 12.22 -28.08
N GLU A 259 1.67 11.05 -28.72
CA GLU A 259 1.37 10.85 -30.13
C GLU A 259 -0.12 10.99 -30.48
N PHE A 260 -1.02 10.89 -29.50
CA PHE A 260 -2.46 11.01 -29.66
C PHE A 260 -3.04 12.28 -29.00
N THR A 261 -2.35 12.88 -28.04
CA THR A 261 -2.80 14.10 -27.36
C THR A 261 -2.85 15.32 -28.29
N LYS A 262 -3.99 16.00 -28.30
CA LYS A 262 -4.22 17.26 -29.03
C LYS A 262 -4.55 18.40 -28.08
N THR A 263 -4.40 19.62 -28.56
CA THR A 263 -4.88 20.82 -27.89
C THR A 263 -6.40 20.82 -27.76
N LEU A 264 -6.90 21.24 -26.60
CA LEU A 264 -8.31 21.15 -26.26
C LEU A 264 -9.18 22.11 -27.12
N PRO A 265 -10.50 21.83 -27.29
CA PRO A 265 -11.40 22.65 -28.11
C PRO A 265 -11.50 24.13 -27.72
N HIS A 266 -11.24 24.46 -26.46
CA HIS A 266 -11.26 25.84 -25.96
C HIS A 266 -9.90 26.56 -26.09
N SER A 267 -8.87 25.88 -26.61
CA SER A 267 -7.56 26.48 -26.85
C SER A 267 -7.59 27.43 -28.07
N LYS A 268 -6.57 28.28 -28.21
CA LYS A 268 -6.45 29.18 -29.37
C LYS A 268 -6.25 28.45 -30.71
N THR A 269 -5.76 27.21 -30.65
CA THR A 269 -5.47 26.36 -31.81
C THR A 269 -5.96 24.95 -31.48
N PRO A 270 -7.28 24.70 -31.54
CA PRO A 270 -7.86 23.42 -31.15
C PRO A 270 -7.48 22.29 -32.11
N ASP A 271 -7.49 21.06 -31.61
CA ASP A 271 -7.28 19.82 -32.38
C ASP A 271 -5.91 19.71 -33.09
N VAL A 272 -4.91 20.42 -32.57
CA VAL A 272 -3.52 20.34 -33.05
C VAL A 272 -2.72 19.43 -32.11
N PRO A 273 -1.88 18.51 -32.61
CA PRO A 273 -1.01 17.70 -31.75
C PRO A 273 -0.19 18.56 -30.78
N ILE A 274 -0.04 18.10 -29.53
CA ILE A 274 0.79 18.82 -28.56
C ILE A 274 2.27 18.80 -28.96
N GLU A 275 2.99 19.88 -28.67
CA GLU A 275 4.45 19.89 -28.80
C GLU A 275 5.11 19.49 -27.47
N MET A 276 5.92 18.44 -27.50
CA MET A 276 6.72 18.05 -26.35
C MET A 276 7.78 19.11 -26.02
N ARG A 277 7.98 19.37 -24.73
CA ARG A 277 8.99 20.33 -24.23
C ARG A 277 10.39 19.89 -24.65
N LYS A 278 11.20 20.82 -25.16
CA LYS A 278 12.57 20.57 -25.68
C LYS A 278 13.67 21.19 -24.81
N ASP A 279 13.29 21.85 -23.72
CA ASP A 279 14.16 22.62 -22.85
C ASP A 279 14.67 21.84 -21.62
N LEU A 280 14.03 20.72 -21.26
CA LEU A 280 14.48 19.83 -20.19
C LEU A 280 15.81 19.16 -20.56
N LYS A 281 16.83 19.34 -19.73
CA LYS A 281 18.17 18.76 -19.93
C LYS A 281 18.30 17.43 -19.18
N PRO A 282 19.04 16.44 -19.70
CA PRO A 282 19.25 15.17 -19.00
C PRO A 282 19.85 15.36 -17.60
N LEU A 283 19.35 14.59 -16.64
CA LEU A 283 19.91 14.44 -15.29
C LEU A 283 20.19 12.97 -15.04
N SER A 284 21.46 12.60 -14.97
CA SER A 284 21.90 11.22 -14.78
C SER A 284 22.38 10.99 -13.35
N VAL A 285 21.89 9.92 -12.72
CA VAL A 285 22.37 9.43 -11.41
C VAL A 285 23.27 8.23 -11.66
N VAL A 286 24.54 8.32 -11.25
CA VAL A 286 25.55 7.27 -11.51
C VAL A 286 26.32 6.90 -10.25
N GLN A 287 26.55 5.60 -10.04
CA GLN A 287 27.38 5.06 -8.97
C GLN A 287 28.60 4.34 -9.57
N PRO A 288 29.71 5.07 -9.84
CA PRO A 288 30.84 4.53 -10.60
C PRO A 288 31.57 3.38 -9.90
N GLU A 289 31.40 3.24 -8.58
CA GLU A 289 32.03 2.20 -7.76
C GLU A 289 31.02 1.13 -7.30
N GLY A 290 29.81 1.15 -7.87
CA GLY A 290 28.71 0.27 -7.48
C GLY A 290 27.89 0.80 -6.29
N VAL A 291 26.96 -0.03 -5.84
CA VAL A 291 26.05 0.26 -4.73
C VAL A 291 26.70 0.02 -3.37
N SER A 292 26.20 0.69 -2.34
CA SER A 292 26.68 0.59 -0.95
C SER A 292 25.90 -0.44 -0.12
N PHE A 293 24.82 -1.00 -0.66
CA PHE A 293 24.08 -2.09 -0.04
C PHE A 293 24.61 -3.44 -0.51
N LYS A 294 24.37 -4.48 0.29
CA LYS A 294 24.63 -5.87 -0.05
C LYS A 294 23.35 -6.67 0.14
N ARG A 295 23.08 -7.58 -0.78
CA ARG A 295 21.96 -8.51 -0.69
C ARG A 295 22.45 -9.95 -0.69
N SER A 296 21.91 -10.76 0.21
CA SER A 296 22.08 -12.22 0.26
C SER A 296 20.70 -12.86 0.33
N GLY A 297 20.25 -13.48 -0.76
CA GLY A 297 18.85 -13.87 -0.89
C GLY A 297 17.95 -12.64 -0.76
N ASN A 298 17.01 -12.65 0.17
CA ASN A 298 16.15 -11.48 0.45
C ASN A 298 16.62 -10.64 1.65
N VAL A 299 17.77 -10.96 2.24
CA VAL A 299 18.36 -10.17 3.34
C VAL A 299 19.20 -9.05 2.76
N LEU A 300 18.93 -7.82 3.18
CA LEU A 300 19.57 -6.60 2.74
C LEU A 300 20.36 -5.97 3.89
N GLU A 301 21.59 -5.55 3.62
CA GLU A 301 22.46 -4.83 4.55
C GLU A 301 22.91 -3.50 3.92
N TRP A 302 22.68 -2.39 4.60
CA TRP A 302 23.04 -1.06 4.08
C TRP A 302 23.22 -0.06 5.20
N GLN A 303 24.37 0.63 5.26
CA GLN A 303 24.61 1.74 6.21
C GLN A 303 24.14 1.42 7.64
N ARG A 304 24.56 0.27 8.18
CA ARG A 304 24.21 -0.30 9.50
C ARG A 304 22.80 -0.89 9.62
N TRP A 305 21.91 -0.69 8.65
CA TRP A 305 20.64 -1.40 8.57
C TRP A 305 20.85 -2.86 8.14
N LYS A 306 20.03 -3.74 8.70
CA LYS A 306 19.84 -5.11 8.25
C LYS A 306 18.35 -5.44 8.29
N LEU A 307 17.82 -6.04 7.23
CA LEU A 307 16.41 -6.40 7.12
C LEU A 307 16.17 -7.50 6.08
N HIS A 308 15.04 -8.17 6.17
CA HIS A 308 14.51 -9.07 5.15
C HIS A 308 13.45 -8.35 4.30
N VAL A 309 13.48 -8.55 2.98
CA VAL A 309 12.52 -8.00 2.01
C VAL A 309 11.67 -9.12 1.42
N GLY A 310 10.43 -9.24 1.86
CA GLY A 310 9.46 -10.22 1.35
C GLY A 310 8.55 -9.65 0.26
N PHE A 311 8.02 -10.54 -0.57
CA PHE A 311 6.93 -10.27 -1.50
C PHE A 311 5.70 -11.10 -1.10
N HIS A 312 4.55 -10.46 -0.98
CA HIS A 312 3.30 -11.09 -0.58
C HIS A 312 2.20 -10.78 -1.62
N PRO A 313 1.52 -11.78 -2.22
CA PRO A 313 0.47 -11.53 -3.22
C PRO A 313 -0.63 -10.55 -2.77
N ARG A 314 -1.00 -10.59 -1.47
CA ARG A 314 -1.92 -9.62 -0.85
C ARG A 314 -1.30 -8.24 -0.54
N GLU A 315 -0.28 -8.17 0.31
CA GLU A 315 0.25 -6.91 0.88
C GLU A 315 1.28 -6.20 -0.02
N GLY A 316 1.85 -6.90 -1.01
CA GLY A 316 2.99 -6.40 -1.78
C GLY A 316 4.30 -6.56 -1.00
N ILE A 317 5.02 -5.46 -0.76
CA ILE A 317 6.27 -5.48 0.00
C ILE A 317 5.98 -5.71 1.50
N VAL A 318 6.70 -6.66 2.09
CA VAL A 318 6.74 -6.88 3.54
C VAL A 318 8.18 -6.76 4.01
N LEU A 319 8.49 -5.81 4.89
CA LEU A 319 9.81 -5.69 5.49
C LEU A 319 9.82 -6.39 6.84
N SER A 320 10.78 -7.28 7.08
CA SER A 320 10.85 -8.07 8.30
C SER A 320 12.23 -8.01 8.95
N THR A 321 12.29 -8.37 10.23
CA THR A 321 13.52 -8.54 11.00
C THR A 321 14.48 -7.35 10.84
N ILE A 322 13.94 -6.14 11.02
CA ILE A 322 14.67 -4.87 10.84
C ILE A 322 15.49 -4.58 12.11
N SER A 323 16.80 -4.44 11.94
CA SER A 323 17.75 -4.09 13.00
C SER A 323 18.74 -3.03 12.54
N TYR A 324 19.42 -2.43 13.53
CA TYR A 324 20.47 -1.44 13.31
C TYR A 324 21.73 -1.80 14.08
N SER A 325 22.87 -1.79 13.39
CA SER A 325 24.19 -2.04 13.97
C SER A 325 24.72 -0.77 14.65
N ASP A 326 24.65 -0.72 15.97
CA ASP A 326 24.99 0.45 16.78
C ASP A 326 26.34 0.26 17.51
N PRO A 327 27.42 0.95 17.07
CA PRO A 327 28.73 0.88 17.72
C PRO A 327 28.80 1.70 19.01
N ASP A 328 27.84 2.61 19.25
CA ASP A 328 27.79 3.47 20.43
C ASP A 328 26.82 2.94 21.51
N ALA A 329 26.20 1.78 21.28
CA ALA A 329 25.35 1.12 22.27
C ALA A 329 26.16 0.69 23.51
N PRO A 330 25.52 0.56 24.69
CA PRO A 330 26.21 0.10 25.90
C PRO A 330 26.92 -1.25 25.68
N GLY A 331 28.24 -1.27 25.90
CA GLY A 331 29.09 -2.46 25.71
C GLY A 331 29.52 -2.74 24.27
N ALA A 332 29.12 -1.91 23.30
CA ALA A 332 29.51 -2.03 21.90
C ALA A 332 30.79 -1.25 21.57
N SER A 333 31.32 -1.48 20.36
CA SER A 333 32.38 -0.67 19.78
C SER A 333 32.29 -0.68 18.25
N TYR A 334 33.06 0.16 17.56
CA TYR A 334 33.15 0.08 16.09
C TYR A 334 33.69 -1.26 15.57
N ALA A 335 34.51 -1.96 16.36
CA ALA A 335 35.03 -3.27 15.99
C ALA A 335 34.04 -4.42 16.28
N ALA A 336 33.07 -4.18 17.17
CA ALA A 336 32.04 -5.13 17.57
C ALA A 336 30.76 -4.35 17.90
N PRO A 337 30.04 -3.84 16.89
CA PRO A 337 28.82 -3.09 17.11
C PRO A 337 27.72 -4.00 17.64
N LYS A 338 26.78 -3.45 18.42
CA LYS A 338 25.63 -4.21 18.88
C LYS A 338 24.53 -4.13 17.84
N GLU A 339 24.05 -5.26 17.37
CA GLU A 339 22.82 -5.32 16.57
C GLU A 339 21.62 -5.06 17.49
N ARG A 340 20.86 -4.01 17.21
CA ARG A 340 19.71 -3.59 18.00
C ARG A 340 18.44 -3.76 17.16
N PRO A 341 17.50 -4.63 17.57
CA PRO A 341 16.21 -4.77 16.90
C PRO A 341 15.43 -3.45 16.90
N LEU A 342 14.64 -3.24 15.85
CA LEU A 342 13.78 -2.07 15.69
C LEU A 342 12.34 -2.45 15.40
N PHE A 343 12.11 -3.25 14.36
CA PHE A 343 10.78 -3.70 13.95
C PHE A 343 10.84 -5.14 13.49
N TYR A 344 9.92 -5.98 13.95
CA TYR A 344 9.82 -7.35 13.48
C TYR A 344 9.19 -7.41 12.08
N ARG A 345 8.15 -6.60 11.81
CA ARG A 345 7.42 -6.59 10.54
C ARG A 345 6.75 -5.24 10.26
N LEU A 346 6.91 -4.73 9.03
CA LEU A 346 6.23 -3.54 8.49
C LEU A 346 5.55 -3.90 7.16
N SER A 347 4.28 -3.53 7.00
CA SER A 347 3.54 -3.75 5.75
C SER A 347 2.28 -2.89 5.62
N LEU A 348 1.70 -2.84 4.42
CA LEU A 348 0.34 -2.35 4.20
C LEU A 348 -0.63 -3.52 4.32
N ALA A 349 -1.32 -3.62 5.46
CA ALA A 349 -2.16 -4.76 5.80
C ALA A 349 -3.59 -4.67 5.24
N GLU A 350 -4.06 -3.47 4.94
CA GLU A 350 -5.34 -3.25 4.26
C GLU A 350 -5.38 -1.86 3.58
N MET A 351 -6.32 -1.66 2.67
CA MET A 351 -6.73 -0.34 2.20
C MET A 351 -8.25 -0.32 2.02
N VAL A 352 -8.90 0.84 2.11
CA VAL A 352 -10.27 1.05 1.64
C VAL A 352 -10.37 2.36 0.86
N VAL A 353 -11.06 2.34 -0.28
CA VAL A 353 -11.23 3.50 -1.18
C VAL A 353 -12.71 3.91 -1.30
N PRO A 354 -13.33 4.49 -0.26
CA PRO A 354 -14.76 4.77 -0.26
C PRO A 354 -15.11 6.02 -1.08
N TYR A 355 -16.07 5.86 -1.99
CA TYR A 355 -16.65 6.95 -2.78
C TYR A 355 -17.83 7.62 -2.06
N GLY A 356 -18.01 8.91 -2.32
CA GLY A 356 -18.93 9.79 -1.59
C GLY A 356 -20.30 10.03 -2.23
N ASP A 357 -20.56 9.57 -3.45
CA ASP A 357 -21.89 9.70 -4.07
C ASP A 357 -22.85 8.64 -3.51
N PRO A 358 -23.93 9.03 -2.81
CA PRO A 358 -24.86 8.07 -2.23
C PRO A 358 -25.77 7.39 -3.26
N ALA A 359 -25.85 7.85 -4.52
CA ALA A 359 -26.74 7.26 -5.51
C ALA A 359 -26.41 5.78 -5.77
N SER A 360 -27.44 4.98 -6.04
CA SER A 360 -27.26 3.58 -6.45
C SER A 360 -26.80 3.53 -7.92
N PRO A 361 -25.83 2.67 -8.27
CA PRO A 361 -25.08 1.74 -7.44
C PRO A 361 -23.74 2.27 -6.89
N HIS A 362 -23.44 3.57 -7.02
CA HIS A 362 -22.15 4.15 -6.64
C HIS A 362 -21.77 3.93 -5.17
N TYR A 363 -22.74 3.77 -4.27
CA TYR A 363 -22.49 3.38 -2.88
C TYR A 363 -21.71 2.07 -2.75
N ARG A 364 -21.67 1.19 -3.79
CA ARG A 364 -20.87 -0.05 -3.85
C ARG A 364 -19.39 0.18 -4.13
N LYS A 365 -18.99 1.41 -4.52
CA LYS A 365 -17.59 1.77 -4.79
C LYS A 365 -16.89 2.10 -3.47
N PHE A 366 -16.35 1.08 -2.82
CA PHE A 366 -15.53 1.21 -1.61
C PHE A 366 -14.55 0.04 -1.53
N ALA A 367 -13.72 -0.08 -2.57
CA ALA A 367 -12.86 -1.23 -2.77
C ALA A 367 -11.83 -1.38 -1.64
N PHE A 368 -11.59 -2.62 -1.24
CA PHE A 368 -10.51 -2.96 -0.32
C PHE A 368 -9.33 -3.52 -1.10
N ASP A 369 -8.52 -2.67 -1.74
CA ASP A 369 -7.65 -3.18 -2.81
C ASP A 369 -6.62 -4.21 -2.33
N VAL A 370 -6.20 -4.15 -1.06
CA VAL A 370 -5.32 -5.17 -0.46
C VAL A 370 -6.10 -6.48 -0.27
N GLY A 371 -7.24 -6.48 0.42
CA GLY A 371 -8.01 -7.69 0.74
C GLY A 371 -8.90 -8.26 -0.36
N GLU A 372 -9.34 -7.45 -1.32
CA GLU A 372 -10.20 -7.84 -2.43
C GLU A 372 -9.42 -8.18 -3.70
N TYR A 373 -8.25 -7.56 -3.95
CA TYR A 373 -7.50 -7.78 -5.20
C TYR A 373 -6.03 -8.14 -5.00
N GLY A 374 -5.39 -7.68 -3.92
CA GLY A 374 -3.98 -7.93 -3.59
C GLY A 374 -3.01 -7.03 -4.34
N LEU A 375 -2.26 -6.19 -3.61
CA LEU A 375 -1.28 -5.27 -4.20
C LEU A 375 -0.12 -6.00 -4.89
N GLY A 376 0.23 -7.20 -4.40
CA GLY A 376 1.25 -8.04 -5.02
C GLY A 376 0.76 -8.71 -6.31
N PHE A 377 -0.49 -9.19 -6.35
CA PHE A 377 -1.10 -9.68 -7.59
C PHE A 377 -1.11 -8.62 -8.69
N LEU A 378 -1.28 -7.36 -8.29
CA LEU A 378 -1.38 -6.19 -9.15
C LEU A 378 -0.05 -5.46 -9.34
N ALA A 379 1.06 -6.03 -8.87
CA ALA A 379 2.38 -5.43 -9.03
C ALA A 379 2.76 -5.30 -10.51
N ASN A 380 3.38 -4.18 -10.88
CA ASN A 380 3.90 -3.97 -12.22
C ASN A 380 5.31 -4.54 -12.36
N SER A 381 5.70 -4.88 -13.59
CA SER A 381 7.10 -5.13 -13.93
C SER A 381 7.85 -3.82 -14.15
N LEU A 382 8.72 -3.46 -13.20
CA LEU A 382 9.42 -2.18 -13.21
C LEU A 382 10.56 -2.18 -14.23
N SER A 383 10.62 -1.11 -15.03
CA SER A 383 11.58 -0.93 -16.11
C SER A 383 12.77 -0.06 -15.70
N LEU A 384 13.97 -0.54 -16.01
CA LEU A 384 15.23 0.15 -15.71
C LEU A 384 15.30 1.52 -16.39
N GLY A 385 15.51 2.58 -15.59
CA GLY A 385 15.65 3.94 -16.08
C GLY A 385 14.33 4.67 -16.38
N CYS A 386 13.18 4.02 -16.16
CA CYS A 386 11.85 4.63 -16.26
C CYS A 386 11.23 4.77 -14.87
N ASP A 387 10.86 3.65 -14.24
CA ASP A 387 10.23 3.63 -12.90
C ASP A 387 11.24 3.86 -11.78
N CYS A 388 12.47 3.37 -11.98
CA CYS A 388 13.59 3.52 -11.07
C CYS A 388 14.82 4.10 -11.78
N LEU A 389 15.36 5.19 -11.23
CA LEU A 389 16.50 5.92 -11.79
C LEU A 389 17.76 5.72 -10.93
N GLY A 390 18.85 5.27 -11.56
CA GLY A 390 20.14 5.08 -10.89
C GLY A 390 20.74 3.71 -11.14
N THR A 391 21.43 3.16 -10.14
CA THR A 391 21.96 1.79 -10.16
C THR A 391 21.01 0.90 -9.36
N ILE A 392 20.26 0.05 -10.05
CA ILE A 392 19.10 -0.65 -9.50
C ILE A 392 19.36 -2.15 -9.38
N GLU A 393 18.95 -2.73 -8.26
CA GLU A 393 18.79 -4.17 -8.10
C GLU A 393 17.29 -4.52 -7.97
N TYR A 394 16.85 -5.61 -8.59
CA TYR A 394 15.44 -5.99 -8.61
C TYR A 394 15.18 -7.33 -7.91
N LEU A 395 13.98 -7.48 -7.36
CA LEU A 395 13.42 -8.78 -6.94
C LEU A 395 12.15 -9.06 -7.75
N ASP A 396 11.99 -10.32 -8.13
CA ASP A 396 10.77 -10.80 -8.79
C ASP A 396 9.66 -11.07 -7.76
N GLY A 397 8.41 -10.87 -8.17
CA GLY A 397 7.23 -11.33 -7.44
C GLY A 397 6.72 -12.64 -8.04
N ILE A 398 6.23 -13.56 -7.20
CA ILE A 398 5.70 -14.85 -7.67
C ILE A 398 4.35 -15.11 -7.00
N TYR A 399 3.37 -15.59 -7.77
CA TYR A 399 2.06 -15.98 -7.25
C TYR A 399 1.48 -17.17 -8.04
N THR A 400 0.38 -17.77 -7.57
CA THR A 400 -0.26 -18.93 -8.23
C THR A 400 -1.30 -18.52 -9.28
N ARG A 401 -1.38 -19.25 -10.38
CA ARG A 401 -2.46 -19.16 -11.37
C ARG A 401 -3.61 -20.12 -10.99
N HIS A 402 -4.77 -19.92 -11.61
CA HIS A 402 -5.96 -20.76 -11.39
C HIS A 402 -5.74 -22.26 -11.64
N ASP A 403 -4.84 -22.60 -12.56
CA ASP A 403 -4.43 -23.97 -12.89
C ASP A 403 -3.28 -24.48 -11.98
N GLY A 404 -2.99 -23.78 -10.90
CA GLY A 404 -1.99 -24.17 -9.90
C GLY A 404 -0.54 -23.99 -10.35
N THR A 405 -0.27 -23.48 -11.55
CA THR A 405 1.10 -23.12 -11.94
C THR A 405 1.52 -21.81 -11.28
N ALA A 406 2.81 -21.48 -11.32
CA ALA A 406 3.30 -20.18 -10.86
C ALA A 406 3.26 -19.13 -11.98
N GLU A 407 3.03 -17.87 -11.61
CA GLU A 407 3.24 -16.68 -12.42
C GLU A 407 4.35 -15.83 -11.79
N THR A 408 5.23 -15.29 -12.63
CA THR A 408 6.31 -14.39 -12.19
C THR A 408 6.08 -12.98 -12.71
N VAL A 409 5.95 -12.02 -11.80
CA VAL A 409 6.06 -10.59 -12.08
C VAL A 409 7.54 -10.24 -12.03
N LYS A 410 8.16 -10.14 -13.21
CA LYS A 410 9.58 -9.77 -13.31
C LYS A 410 9.80 -8.37 -12.78
N ASN A 411 10.86 -8.15 -12.02
CA ASN A 411 11.23 -6.83 -11.51
C ASN A 411 10.11 -6.17 -10.67
N ALA A 412 9.39 -6.93 -9.85
CA ALA A 412 8.28 -6.41 -9.05
C ALA A 412 8.73 -5.40 -7.99
N ILE A 413 9.90 -5.64 -7.38
CA ILE A 413 10.47 -4.75 -6.36
C ILE A 413 11.78 -4.19 -6.89
N CYS A 414 11.96 -2.88 -6.72
CA CYS A 414 13.14 -2.13 -7.07
C CYS A 414 13.89 -1.70 -5.79
N ILE A 415 15.20 -1.90 -5.77
CA ILE A 415 16.09 -1.56 -4.65
C ILE A 415 17.23 -0.69 -5.17
N HIS A 416 17.36 0.51 -4.62
CA HIS A 416 18.43 1.45 -4.96
C HIS A 416 18.68 2.43 -3.82
N GLU A 417 19.67 3.30 -3.97
CA GLU A 417 19.94 4.35 -2.99
C GLU A 417 19.97 5.73 -3.62
N GLU A 418 19.41 6.70 -2.91
CA GLU A 418 19.24 8.08 -3.35
C GLU A 418 19.95 9.04 -2.40
N ASP A 419 20.44 10.15 -2.95
CA ASP A 419 20.89 11.29 -2.16
C ASP A 419 19.68 12.03 -1.55
N THR A 420 19.77 12.39 -0.28
CA THR A 420 18.72 13.15 0.42
C THR A 420 19.18 14.58 0.77
N GLN A 421 20.10 15.12 -0.03
CA GLN A 421 20.71 16.43 0.17
C GLN A 421 21.50 16.50 1.48
N ILE A 422 21.38 17.58 2.25
CA ILE A 422 22.12 17.77 3.51
C ILE A 422 21.42 16.98 4.62
N MET A 423 22.17 16.11 5.30
CA MET A 423 21.72 15.44 6.53
C MET A 423 21.92 16.35 7.75
N TRP A 424 23.14 16.88 7.90
CA TRP A 424 23.42 17.87 8.93
C TRP A 424 24.53 18.82 8.47
N LYS A 425 24.50 20.04 9.01
CA LYS A 425 25.49 21.08 8.73
C LYS A 425 25.58 22.04 9.91
N HIS A 426 26.78 22.50 10.21
CA HIS A 426 27.01 23.56 11.18
C HIS A 426 28.14 24.49 10.72
N THR A 427 28.05 25.77 11.07
CA THR A 427 29.07 26.78 10.80
C THR A 427 29.31 27.60 12.05
N ASP A 428 30.54 27.60 12.56
CA ASP A 428 30.93 28.52 13.63
C ASP A 428 31.21 29.91 13.03
N PHE A 429 30.40 30.90 13.41
CA PHE A 429 30.49 32.28 12.92
C PHE A 429 31.64 33.07 13.53
N ARG A 430 32.33 32.53 14.55
CA ARG A 430 33.44 33.23 15.23
C ARG A 430 34.66 33.30 14.31
N GLN A 431 35.56 34.24 14.57
CA GLN A 431 36.81 34.35 13.82
C GLN A 431 37.63 33.06 13.98
N GLY A 432 38.06 32.46 12.85
CA GLY A 432 38.70 31.13 12.84
C GLY A 432 37.74 29.96 13.03
N GLY A 433 36.42 30.20 13.06
CA GLY A 433 35.39 29.18 13.13
C GLY A 433 35.24 28.40 11.82
N ARG A 434 34.94 27.10 11.93
CA ARG A 434 34.84 26.18 10.78
C ARG A 434 33.41 25.87 10.41
N GLY A 435 33.17 25.67 9.11
CA GLY A 435 31.96 25.05 8.57
C GLY A 435 32.16 23.56 8.35
N HIS A 436 31.11 22.77 8.55
CA HIS A 436 31.10 21.34 8.24
C HIS A 436 29.71 20.92 7.77
N ALA A 437 29.64 20.10 6.71
CA ALA A 437 28.40 19.58 6.17
C ALA A 437 28.55 18.12 5.75
N VAL A 438 27.50 17.35 5.99
CA VAL A 438 27.39 15.94 5.61
C VAL A 438 26.12 15.75 4.82
N ARG A 439 26.24 15.02 3.70
CA ARG A 439 25.10 14.65 2.86
C ARG A 439 24.42 13.41 3.41
N GLY A 440 23.10 13.36 3.29
CA GLY A 440 22.30 12.19 3.64
C GLY A 440 22.10 11.28 2.45
N ARG A 441 21.86 10.01 2.73
CA ARG A 441 21.39 9.04 1.75
C ARG A 441 20.22 8.28 2.31
N LYS A 442 19.42 7.71 1.42
CA LYS A 442 18.39 6.74 1.75
C LYS A 442 18.52 5.51 0.87
N LEU A 443 18.24 4.35 1.43
CA LEU A 443 17.93 3.14 0.70
C LEU A 443 16.44 3.14 0.38
N VAL A 444 16.09 2.89 -0.86
CA VAL A 444 14.72 2.86 -1.37
C VAL A 444 14.39 1.41 -1.75
N ILE A 445 13.28 0.90 -1.21
CA ILE A 445 12.70 -0.40 -1.58
C ILE A 445 11.28 -0.08 -2.05
N SER A 446 11.01 -0.24 -3.36
CA SER A 446 9.77 0.21 -3.96
C SER A 446 9.07 -0.80 -4.85
N MET A 447 7.76 -0.63 -4.97
CA MET A 447 6.87 -1.39 -5.85
C MET A 447 5.82 -0.43 -6.41
N ALA A 448 5.43 -0.62 -7.68
CA ALA A 448 4.23 -0.01 -8.24
C ALA A 448 3.18 -1.08 -8.46
N CYS A 449 1.92 -0.75 -8.20
CA CYS A 449 0.80 -1.63 -8.51
C CYS A 449 -0.35 -0.86 -9.15
N THR A 450 -1.04 -1.50 -10.09
CA THR A 450 -2.18 -0.93 -10.83
C THR A 450 -3.47 -1.60 -10.38
N VAL A 451 -4.36 -0.82 -9.78
CA VAL A 451 -5.70 -1.26 -9.40
C VAL A 451 -6.71 -0.64 -10.35
N ALA A 452 -6.98 -1.35 -11.45
CA ALA A 452 -7.81 -0.87 -12.56
C ALA A 452 -7.33 0.51 -13.06
N ASN A 453 -8.00 1.59 -12.64
CA ASN A 453 -7.72 2.95 -13.06
C ASN A 453 -6.58 3.64 -12.27
N TYR A 454 -6.29 3.23 -11.03
CA TYR A 454 -5.29 3.88 -10.18
C TYR A 454 -3.94 3.17 -10.19
N GLU A 455 -2.87 3.95 -10.03
CA GLU A 455 -1.54 3.46 -9.68
C GLU A 455 -1.15 3.89 -8.27
N TYR A 456 -0.65 2.93 -7.49
CA TYR A 456 -0.02 3.18 -6.18
C TYR A 456 1.46 2.82 -6.24
N LEU A 457 2.32 3.81 -6.05
CA LEU A 457 3.77 3.63 -5.96
C LEU A 457 4.17 3.70 -4.50
N ILE A 458 4.61 2.56 -3.96
CA ILE A 458 4.90 2.36 -2.54
C ILE A 458 6.41 2.36 -2.38
N TYR A 459 6.93 3.26 -1.54
CA TYR A 459 8.36 3.42 -1.28
C TYR A 459 8.64 3.28 0.23
N TRP A 460 9.45 2.30 0.57
CA TRP A 460 10.08 2.22 1.88
C TRP A 460 11.48 2.82 1.82
N ASN A 461 11.69 3.88 2.58
CA ASN A 461 12.92 4.65 2.61
C ASN A 461 13.62 4.47 3.97
N LEU A 462 14.81 3.90 3.99
CA LEU A 462 15.64 3.81 5.20
C LEU A 462 16.75 4.85 5.12
N HIS A 463 16.86 5.73 6.11
CA HIS A 463 17.77 6.87 6.09
C HIS A 463 19.03 6.62 6.93
N THR A 464 20.13 7.28 6.57
CA THR A 464 21.40 7.21 7.31
C THR A 464 21.35 7.83 8.72
N ASP A 465 20.30 8.56 9.07
CA ASP A 465 20.07 9.10 10.42
C ASP A 465 19.20 8.17 11.31
N GLY A 466 18.87 6.97 10.81
CA GLY A 466 18.08 5.98 11.53
C GLY A 466 16.56 6.11 11.32
N ASN A 467 16.08 7.03 10.48
CA ASN A 467 14.65 7.12 10.15
C ASN A 467 14.23 6.01 9.17
N ILE A 468 12.98 5.57 9.29
CA ILE A 468 12.27 4.81 8.26
C ILE A 468 11.09 5.67 7.79
N GLU A 469 10.91 5.83 6.48
CA GLU A 469 9.79 6.54 5.88
C GLU A 469 9.02 5.60 4.95
N LEU A 470 7.69 5.60 5.09
CA LEU A 470 6.78 5.09 4.08
C LEU A 470 6.27 6.28 3.27
N GLU A 471 6.52 6.27 1.97
CA GLU A 471 5.95 7.20 1.00
C GLU A 471 5.05 6.42 0.04
N ILE A 472 3.80 6.85 -0.13
CA ILE A 472 2.88 6.32 -1.13
C ILE A 472 2.53 7.45 -2.08
N LYS A 473 2.77 7.24 -3.37
CA LYS A 473 2.31 8.14 -4.43
C LYS A 473 1.09 7.54 -5.12
N LEU A 474 0.03 8.32 -5.19
CA LEU A 474 -1.20 8.02 -5.90
C LEU A 474 -1.14 8.75 -7.24
N THR A 475 -1.23 8.01 -8.34
CA THR A 475 -1.28 8.55 -9.71
C THR A 475 -2.21 7.67 -10.55
N GLY A 476 -2.12 7.72 -11.86
CA GLY A 476 -3.03 7.01 -12.74
C GLY A 476 -4.23 7.84 -13.11
N ILE A 477 -5.35 7.20 -13.37
CA ILE A 477 -6.55 7.83 -13.91
C ILE A 477 -7.66 7.78 -12.86
N LEU A 478 -8.45 8.84 -12.77
CA LEU A 478 -9.62 8.90 -11.88
C LEU A 478 -10.62 7.78 -12.24
N ASN A 479 -11.40 7.31 -11.27
CA ASN A 479 -12.61 6.57 -11.59
C ASN A 479 -13.66 7.56 -12.11
N LEU A 480 -14.12 7.34 -13.34
CA LEU A 480 -14.99 8.29 -14.03
C LEU A 480 -16.35 7.68 -14.30
N TYR A 481 -17.37 8.53 -14.19
CA TYR A 481 -18.73 8.19 -14.56
C TYR A 481 -19.30 9.24 -15.51
N LEU A 482 -20.33 8.83 -16.24
CA LEU A 482 -21.01 9.65 -17.20
C LEU A 482 -21.89 10.69 -16.52
N LEU A 483 -21.78 11.95 -16.96
CA LEU A 483 -22.63 13.06 -16.57
C LEU A 483 -23.44 13.51 -17.79
N ASP A 484 -24.77 13.58 -17.69
CA ASP A 484 -25.56 14.13 -18.79
C ASP A 484 -25.31 15.65 -18.96
N LYS A 485 -25.53 16.22 -20.15
CA LYS A 485 -25.14 17.61 -20.50
C LYS A 485 -25.72 18.70 -19.60
N ASP A 486 -26.84 18.40 -18.95
CA ASP A 486 -27.54 19.30 -18.05
C ASP A 486 -27.63 18.72 -16.62
N GLU A 487 -26.89 17.64 -16.32
CA GLU A 487 -26.88 17.03 -15.00
C GLU A 487 -26.01 17.80 -14.01
N SER A 488 -26.45 17.88 -12.76
CA SER A 488 -25.67 18.46 -11.66
C SER A 488 -24.85 17.37 -10.96
N THR A 489 -23.61 17.66 -10.58
CA THR A 489 -22.82 16.72 -9.74
C THR A 489 -23.37 16.58 -8.32
N GLY A 490 -24.35 17.42 -7.92
CA GLY A 490 -24.98 17.39 -6.60
C GLY A 490 -24.04 17.69 -5.42
N GLY A 491 -22.80 18.12 -5.70
CA GLY A 491 -21.77 18.28 -4.68
C GLY A 491 -21.09 16.97 -4.25
N PHE A 492 -21.20 15.90 -5.06
CA PHE A 492 -20.57 14.60 -4.80
C PHE A 492 -19.43 14.26 -5.76
N GLY A 493 -19.11 15.17 -6.68
CA GLY A 493 -18.05 15.00 -7.67
C GLY A 493 -17.73 16.29 -8.40
N THR A 494 -16.64 16.25 -9.16
CA THR A 494 -16.18 17.33 -10.04
C THR A 494 -16.38 16.90 -11.49
N GLU A 495 -17.00 17.76 -12.30
CA GLU A 495 -16.98 17.60 -13.76
C GLU A 495 -15.57 17.99 -14.26
N VAL A 496 -14.75 16.98 -14.56
CA VAL A 496 -13.33 17.18 -14.94
C VAL A 496 -13.18 17.50 -16.43
N ALA A 497 -14.17 17.11 -17.22
CA ALA A 497 -14.34 17.42 -18.63
C ALA A 497 -15.84 17.35 -18.97
N PRO A 498 -16.30 17.96 -20.08
CA PRO A 498 -17.72 17.96 -20.44
C PRO A 498 -18.31 16.54 -20.41
N GLN A 499 -19.39 16.36 -19.66
CA GLN A 499 -20.09 15.06 -19.49
C GLN A 499 -19.29 13.97 -18.72
N ILE A 500 -18.19 14.32 -18.05
CA ILE A 500 -17.32 13.38 -17.33
C ILE A 500 -17.18 13.83 -15.88
N VAL A 501 -17.74 13.04 -14.96
CA VAL A 501 -17.67 13.32 -13.51
C VAL A 501 -16.72 12.36 -12.79
N ALA A 502 -15.87 12.93 -11.95
CA ALA A 502 -15.06 12.21 -10.98
C ALA A 502 -15.68 12.38 -9.58
N HIS A 503 -16.16 11.29 -9.00
CA HIS A 503 -16.81 11.31 -7.67
C HIS A 503 -15.76 11.52 -6.57
N TYR A 504 -16.12 12.26 -5.51
CA TYR A 504 -15.28 12.43 -4.33
C TYR A 504 -15.03 11.09 -3.66
N HIS A 505 -13.83 10.87 -3.12
CA HIS A 505 -13.48 9.62 -2.46
C HIS A 505 -12.31 9.80 -1.48
N GLN A 506 -12.03 8.78 -0.69
CA GLN A 506 -10.83 8.72 0.16
C GLN A 506 -9.95 7.55 -0.28
N HIS A 507 -8.65 7.65 -0.02
CA HIS A 507 -7.75 6.49 -0.03
C HIS A 507 -7.21 6.31 1.38
N LEU A 508 -7.64 5.25 2.08
CA LEU A 508 -7.28 5.00 3.48
C LEU A 508 -6.54 3.67 3.60
N PHE A 509 -5.27 3.72 3.97
CA PHE A 509 -4.38 2.59 4.13
C PHE A 509 -4.25 2.21 5.61
N SER A 510 -4.11 0.91 5.90
CA SER A 510 -3.74 0.41 7.21
C SER A 510 -2.29 -0.05 7.21
N LEU A 511 -1.41 0.77 7.79
CA LEU A 511 -0.01 0.43 8.03
C LEU A 511 0.09 -0.46 9.28
N ARG A 512 0.50 -1.71 9.11
CA ARG A 512 0.80 -2.63 10.21
C ARG A 512 2.25 -2.43 10.67
N VAL A 513 2.41 -2.12 11.95
CA VAL A 513 3.71 -1.91 12.62
C VAL A 513 3.83 -2.90 13.77
N ASP A 514 4.81 -3.79 13.66
CA ASP A 514 5.17 -4.77 14.68
C ASP A 514 6.50 -4.34 15.31
N PRO A 515 6.47 -3.47 16.33
CA PRO A 515 7.67 -2.90 16.92
C PRO A 515 8.47 -3.96 17.68
N MET A 516 9.78 -3.79 17.67
CA MET A 516 10.71 -4.58 18.46
C MET A 516 11.86 -3.67 18.93
N ILE A 517 11.52 -2.51 19.48
CA ILE A 517 12.47 -1.46 19.83
C ILE A 517 13.44 -1.97 20.90
N ASP A 518 14.69 -2.22 20.53
CA ASP A 518 15.75 -2.71 21.44
C ASP A 518 15.34 -4.00 22.21
N GLY A 519 14.38 -4.77 21.69
CA GLY A 519 13.82 -5.96 22.35
C GLY A 519 12.31 -6.13 22.08
N GLN A 520 11.77 -7.28 22.49
CA GLN A 520 10.40 -7.71 22.20
C GLN A 520 9.31 -7.01 23.04
N GLU A 521 9.61 -6.69 24.29
CA GLU A 521 8.64 -6.04 25.19
C GLU A 521 8.62 -4.53 24.96
N ASN A 522 7.54 -4.03 24.35
CA ASN A 522 7.38 -2.62 24.01
C ASN A 522 6.08 -2.05 24.59
N SER A 523 6.02 -0.73 24.63
CA SER A 523 4.84 0.05 25.01
C SER A 523 4.62 1.15 23.97
N ILE A 524 3.42 1.72 23.95
CA ILE A 524 3.13 2.92 23.17
C ILE A 524 2.85 4.10 24.09
N VAL A 525 3.47 5.24 23.78
CA VAL A 525 3.33 6.50 24.52
C VAL A 525 2.66 7.52 23.60
N GLU A 526 1.53 8.06 24.03
CA GLU A 526 0.91 9.25 23.44
C GLU A 526 1.61 10.51 23.97
N GLN A 527 1.95 11.42 23.07
CA GLN A 527 2.55 12.72 23.35
C GLN A 527 1.72 13.84 22.72
N GLU A 528 1.41 14.85 23.52
CA GLU A 528 0.76 16.10 23.09
C GLU A 528 1.63 17.30 23.48
N ILE A 529 1.39 18.44 22.83
CA ILE A 529 2.08 19.71 23.09
C ILE A 529 1.07 20.69 23.67
N ASP A 530 1.23 21.01 24.95
CA ASP A 530 0.33 21.88 25.70
C ASP A 530 1.00 23.20 26.04
N THR A 531 0.27 24.31 25.91
CA THR A 531 0.69 25.57 26.53
C THR A 531 0.70 25.43 28.04
N LEU A 532 1.61 26.12 28.73
CA LEU A 532 1.53 26.19 30.18
C LEU A 532 0.18 26.80 30.62
N PRO A 533 -0.52 26.19 31.59
CA PRO A 533 -1.83 26.67 32.03
C PRO A 533 -1.75 28.02 32.76
N GLU A 534 -0.57 28.41 33.26
CA GLU A 534 -0.36 29.65 33.98
C GLU A 534 -0.40 30.87 33.04
N PRO A 535 -1.12 31.95 33.42
CA PRO A 535 -1.33 33.11 32.56
C PRO A 535 -0.06 33.95 32.39
N THR A 536 -0.01 34.73 31.30
CA THR A 536 1.01 35.77 31.11
C THR A 536 1.05 36.71 32.30
N GLY A 537 2.25 37.00 32.81
CA GLY A 537 2.50 37.82 33.99
C GLY A 537 2.55 37.04 35.31
N SER A 538 2.25 35.74 35.31
CA SER A 538 2.47 34.85 36.47
C SER A 538 3.96 34.69 36.80
N ALA A 539 4.28 34.14 37.98
CA ALA A 539 5.66 33.87 38.35
C ALA A 539 6.26 32.73 37.50
N GLU A 540 5.42 31.77 37.12
CA GLU A 540 5.77 30.56 36.38
C GLU A 540 5.86 30.81 34.87
N ASN A 541 5.05 31.72 34.33
CA ASN A 541 4.96 32.00 32.90
C ASN A 541 4.84 33.51 32.61
N TRP A 542 5.74 34.32 33.20
CA TRP A 542 5.67 35.79 33.12
C TRP A 542 5.54 36.35 31.70
N ALA A 543 6.30 35.79 30.74
CA ALA A 543 6.26 36.22 29.34
C ALA A 543 5.20 35.47 28.49
N GLY A 544 4.48 34.50 29.04
CA GLY A 544 3.42 33.76 28.34
C GLY A 544 3.92 32.80 27.25
N ASN A 545 5.22 32.49 27.23
CA ASN A 545 5.86 31.73 26.14
C ASN A 545 6.02 30.23 26.44
N GLY A 546 5.65 29.78 27.64
CA GLY A 546 5.88 28.40 28.08
C GLY A 546 4.92 27.39 27.44
N PHE A 547 5.47 26.25 27.07
CA PHE A 547 4.73 25.05 26.64
C PHE A 547 5.49 23.80 27.10
N ILE A 548 4.80 22.67 27.17
CA ILE A 548 5.32 21.39 27.61
C ILE A 548 4.89 20.25 26.69
N ALA A 549 5.64 19.16 26.70
CA ALA A 549 5.21 17.91 26.10
C ALA A 549 4.65 16.99 27.18
N THR A 550 3.34 16.81 27.23
CA THR A 550 2.69 15.84 28.10
C THR A 550 2.78 14.45 27.47
N ARG A 551 2.94 13.42 28.31
CA ARG A 551 3.11 12.04 27.86
C ARG A 551 2.29 11.09 28.70
N ARG A 552 1.60 10.17 28.02
CA ARG A 552 0.81 9.10 28.64
C ARG A 552 1.18 7.78 27.97
N THR A 553 1.62 6.81 28.76
CA THR A 553 1.71 5.43 28.29
C THR A 553 0.30 4.85 28.19
N LEU A 554 -0.03 4.25 27.05
CA LEU A 554 -1.30 3.54 26.87
C LEU A 554 -1.11 2.12 27.38
N SER A 555 -1.93 1.69 28.34
CA SER A 555 -1.74 0.46 29.09
C SER A 555 -2.67 -0.68 28.67
N THR A 556 -3.82 -0.38 28.06
CA THR A 556 -4.79 -1.40 27.62
C THR A 556 -5.22 -1.21 26.17
N THR A 557 -5.77 -2.27 25.55
CA THR A 557 -6.28 -2.22 24.17
C THR A 557 -7.33 -1.13 23.97
N GLY A 558 -8.18 -0.83 24.96
CA GLY A 558 -9.14 0.25 24.89
C GLY A 558 -8.50 1.64 24.90
N GLU A 559 -7.39 1.81 25.62
CA GLU A 559 -6.58 3.03 25.54
C GLU A 559 -5.78 3.10 24.24
N GLY A 560 -5.44 1.95 23.64
CA GLY A 560 -4.72 1.83 22.37
C GLY A 560 -5.51 2.24 21.12
N VAL A 561 -6.78 2.64 21.25
CA VAL A 561 -7.62 3.16 20.16
C VAL A 561 -7.64 4.68 20.19
N ARG A 562 -6.93 5.33 19.26
CA ARG A 562 -6.68 6.78 19.28
C ARG A 562 -6.94 7.44 17.93
N ASP A 563 -7.38 8.68 17.98
CA ASP A 563 -7.50 9.57 16.82
C ASP A 563 -6.37 10.59 16.79
N ALA A 564 -5.96 11.02 15.60
CA ALA A 564 -5.07 12.17 15.45
C ALA A 564 -5.72 13.44 15.99
N ASP A 565 -4.90 14.31 16.58
CA ASP A 565 -5.31 15.66 16.97
C ASP A 565 -4.23 16.65 16.51
N PRO A 566 -4.44 17.34 15.37
CA PRO A 566 -3.45 18.28 14.85
C PRO A 566 -3.34 19.55 15.70
N LEU A 567 -4.35 19.90 16.51
CA LEU A 567 -4.30 21.08 17.37
C LEU A 567 -3.46 20.82 18.62
N ALA A 568 -3.48 19.59 19.14
CA ALA A 568 -2.63 19.15 20.25
C ALA A 568 -1.24 18.67 19.79
N GLU A 569 -0.95 18.72 18.48
CA GLU A 569 0.21 18.07 17.84
C GLU A 569 0.41 16.61 18.31
N ARG A 570 -0.71 15.89 18.48
CA ARG A 570 -0.71 14.54 19.03
C ARG A 570 0.14 13.62 18.18
N SER A 571 0.99 12.84 18.85
CA SER A 571 1.88 11.87 18.23
C SER A 571 2.10 10.68 19.15
N TRP A 572 2.54 9.55 18.58
CA TRP A 572 2.76 8.32 19.33
C TRP A 572 4.20 7.84 19.21
N ILE A 573 4.69 7.16 20.23
CA ILE A 573 6.06 6.71 20.33
C ILE A 573 6.05 5.25 20.80
N PHE A 574 6.59 4.35 19.98
CA PHE A 574 6.95 3.01 20.44
C PHE A 574 8.17 3.12 21.33
N VAL A 575 8.11 2.56 22.53
CA VAL A 575 9.20 2.62 23.49
C VAL A 575 9.49 1.24 24.08
N ASN A 576 10.74 1.06 24.51
CA ASN A 576 11.11 -0.04 25.38
C ASN A 576 11.45 0.51 26.77
N GLU A 577 10.57 0.24 27.73
CA GLU A 577 10.70 0.77 29.09
C GLU A 577 11.89 0.16 29.86
N ASN A 578 12.38 -1.00 29.41
CA ASN A 578 13.50 -1.72 30.00
C ASN A 578 14.86 -1.20 29.52
N SER A 579 14.90 -0.33 28.50
CA SER A 579 16.12 0.29 27.98
C SER A 579 16.00 1.81 28.02
N LYS A 580 16.91 2.45 28.77
CA LYS A 580 16.89 3.91 28.99
C LYS A 580 18.08 4.58 28.36
N HIS A 581 17.82 5.72 27.74
CA HIS A 581 18.86 6.59 27.23
C HIS A 581 19.68 7.18 28.39
N TYR A 582 21.01 7.05 28.28
CA TYR A 582 21.94 7.35 29.37
C TYR A 582 21.83 8.78 29.93
N ALA A 583 21.54 9.77 29.08
CA ALA A 583 21.51 11.18 29.49
C ALA A 583 20.11 11.69 29.83
N SER A 584 19.10 11.33 29.03
CA SER A 584 17.73 11.83 29.23
C SER A 584 16.95 11.02 30.26
N GLY A 585 17.41 9.81 30.58
CA GLY A 585 16.71 8.86 31.45
C GLY A 585 15.38 8.37 30.89
N LYS A 586 15.04 8.74 29.64
CA LYS A 586 13.81 8.33 28.96
C LYS A 586 13.99 6.96 28.32
N PRO A 587 12.92 6.15 28.21
CA PRO A 587 12.91 4.95 27.38
C PRO A 587 13.43 5.24 25.97
N VAL A 588 14.20 4.31 25.41
CA VAL A 588 14.55 4.33 23.98
C VAL A 588 13.28 4.13 23.16
N GLY A 589 13.15 4.81 22.02
CA GLY A 589 11.92 4.77 21.25
C GLY A 589 12.02 5.17 19.79
N TYR A 590 10.95 4.91 19.05
CA TYR A 590 10.69 5.40 17.70
C TYR A 590 9.33 6.11 17.65
N LYS A 591 9.35 7.40 17.28
CA LYS A 591 8.19 8.27 17.16
C LYS A 591 7.55 8.15 15.78
N ILE A 592 6.22 8.05 15.75
CA ILE A 592 5.41 8.11 14.54
C ILE A 592 5.15 9.58 14.19
N MET A 593 5.50 9.96 12.96
CA MET A 593 5.26 11.28 12.38
C MET A 593 4.36 11.10 11.15
N ALA A 594 3.08 11.43 11.29
CA ALA A 594 2.06 11.25 10.24
C ALA A 594 1.19 12.51 10.03
N SER A 595 1.74 13.69 10.34
CA SER A 595 1.02 14.96 10.17
C SER A 595 0.63 15.18 8.71
N GLY A 596 -0.62 15.56 8.47
CA GLY A 596 -1.18 15.72 7.12
C GLY A 596 -1.54 14.42 6.40
N ALA A 597 -1.26 13.25 6.98
CA ALA A 597 -1.51 11.93 6.37
C ALA A 597 -2.59 11.12 7.13
N THR A 598 -3.35 11.74 8.03
CA THR A 598 -4.27 11.05 8.96
C THR A 598 -5.71 11.55 8.83
N PRO A 599 -6.34 11.48 7.63
CA PRO A 599 -7.74 11.83 7.49
C PRO A 599 -8.63 10.86 8.28
N ARG A 600 -9.72 11.36 8.85
CA ARG A 600 -10.79 10.51 9.41
C ARG A 600 -11.59 9.85 8.28
N LEU A 601 -12.19 8.70 8.55
CA LEU A 601 -13.24 8.16 7.68
C LEU A 601 -14.45 9.10 7.66
N LEU A 602 -14.89 9.47 6.46
CA LEU A 602 -16.04 10.36 6.26
C LEU A 602 -17.37 9.61 6.17
N ALA A 603 -17.34 8.33 5.78
CA ALA A 603 -18.52 7.47 5.84
C ALA A 603 -19.05 7.40 7.28
N LYS A 604 -20.38 7.34 7.43
CA LYS A 604 -21.00 7.29 8.77
C LYS A 604 -20.55 6.04 9.53
N PRO A 605 -20.47 6.08 10.88
CA PRO A 605 -20.05 4.93 11.69
C PRO A 605 -20.87 3.64 11.48
N ASP A 606 -22.15 3.76 11.10
CA ASP A 606 -23.09 2.66 10.83
C ASP A 606 -23.16 2.25 9.34
N SER A 607 -22.39 2.90 8.47
CA SER A 607 -22.35 2.61 7.04
C SER A 607 -21.80 1.21 6.74
N ILE A 608 -22.08 0.70 5.53
CA ILE A 608 -21.52 -0.58 5.05
C ILE A 608 -19.98 -0.50 5.01
N THR A 609 -19.43 0.61 4.53
CA THR A 609 -17.98 0.87 4.51
C THR A 609 -17.40 0.80 5.92
N ALA A 610 -17.95 1.55 6.88
CA ALA A 610 -17.40 1.59 8.24
C ALA A 610 -17.52 0.23 8.94
N ARG A 611 -18.59 -0.53 8.69
CA ARG A 611 -18.73 -1.90 9.21
C ARG A 611 -17.67 -2.85 8.66
N ARG A 612 -17.31 -2.76 7.39
CA ARG A 612 -16.30 -3.64 6.76
C ARG A 612 -14.85 -3.15 6.96
N ALA A 613 -14.65 -1.85 7.16
CA ALA A 613 -13.34 -1.23 7.38
C ALA A 613 -13.21 -0.72 8.83
N PRO A 614 -13.27 -1.60 9.85
CA PRO A 614 -13.18 -1.17 11.25
C PRO A 614 -11.89 -0.37 11.52
N PHE A 615 -10.78 -0.73 10.88
CA PHE A 615 -9.49 -0.03 11.01
C PHE A 615 -9.58 1.45 10.68
N ALA A 616 -10.40 1.82 9.69
CA ALA A 616 -10.47 3.19 9.20
C ALA A 616 -11.22 4.15 10.16
N LYS A 617 -11.90 3.62 11.20
CA LYS A 617 -12.66 4.43 12.16
C LYS A 617 -11.79 5.26 13.08
N HIS A 618 -10.55 4.81 13.34
CA HIS A 618 -9.59 5.50 14.18
C HIS A 618 -8.21 5.57 13.53
N THR A 619 -7.41 6.55 13.94
CA THR A 619 -6.06 6.74 13.39
C THR A 619 -5.10 5.64 13.83
N LEU A 620 -5.13 5.24 15.10
CA LEU A 620 -4.21 4.27 15.67
C LEU A 620 -4.97 3.21 16.46
N TRP A 621 -4.56 1.97 16.28
CA TRP A 621 -4.99 0.81 17.05
C TRP A 621 -3.77 0.08 17.57
N THR A 622 -3.67 -0.16 18.87
CA THR A 622 -2.60 -0.98 19.47
C THR A 622 -3.21 -2.15 20.24
N ILE A 623 -2.74 -3.35 19.93
CA ILE A 623 -3.21 -4.60 20.53
C ILE A 623 -2.03 -5.52 20.87
N PRO A 624 -2.20 -6.52 21.75
CA PRO A 624 -1.21 -7.56 21.93
C PRO A 624 -0.90 -8.27 20.62
N TYR A 625 0.35 -8.62 20.41
CA TYR A 625 0.75 -9.46 19.29
C TYR A 625 0.08 -10.86 19.37
N ASP A 626 -0.25 -11.40 18.20
CA ASP A 626 -0.65 -12.79 17.98
C ASP A 626 -0.34 -13.14 16.52
N ASP A 627 0.19 -14.33 16.25
CA ASP A 627 0.61 -14.75 14.89
C ASP A 627 -0.55 -14.68 13.87
N SER A 628 -1.80 -14.81 14.32
CA SER A 628 -2.99 -14.75 13.45
C SER A 628 -3.43 -13.33 13.08
N ARG A 629 -3.05 -12.30 13.86
CA ARG A 629 -3.51 -10.92 13.70
C ARG A 629 -2.73 -10.21 12.61
N LYS A 630 -3.13 -10.43 11.36
CA LYS A 630 -2.48 -9.87 10.16
C LYS A 630 -3.31 -8.80 9.45
N TYR A 631 -4.58 -9.07 9.20
CA TYR A 631 -5.43 -8.25 8.30
C TYR A 631 -6.56 -7.58 9.08
N PRO A 632 -6.56 -6.25 9.25
CA PRO A 632 -7.44 -5.59 10.22
C PRO A 632 -8.91 -5.50 9.78
N ALA A 633 -9.21 -5.75 8.50
CA ALA A 633 -10.57 -5.98 7.96
C ALA A 633 -10.90 -7.47 7.80
N GLY A 634 -10.02 -8.35 8.26
CA GLY A 634 -10.12 -9.80 8.18
C GLY A 634 -9.51 -10.44 6.94
N LYS A 635 -9.32 -11.76 7.03
CA LYS A 635 -8.68 -12.55 5.98
C LYS A 635 -9.46 -12.58 4.67
N TYR A 636 -10.79 -12.67 4.72
CA TYR A 636 -11.66 -12.83 3.53
C TYR A 636 -12.59 -11.63 3.39
N VAL A 637 -12.21 -10.66 2.55
CA VAL A 637 -12.90 -9.37 2.44
C VAL A 637 -14.02 -9.33 1.38
N PRO A 638 -13.88 -9.93 0.19
CA PRO A 638 -14.92 -9.87 -0.84
C PRO A 638 -16.30 -10.30 -0.33
N GLN A 639 -17.34 -9.55 -0.71
CA GLN A 639 -18.74 -9.87 -0.39
C GLN A 639 -19.08 -9.96 1.10
N THR A 640 -18.26 -9.39 1.98
CA THR A 640 -18.62 -9.23 3.40
C THR A 640 -19.61 -8.07 3.58
N LEU A 641 -20.46 -8.16 4.59
CA LEU A 641 -21.36 -7.06 5.01
C LEU A 641 -20.99 -6.55 6.41
N GLU A 642 -20.66 -7.48 7.30
CA GLU A 642 -20.29 -7.21 8.68
C GLU A 642 -18.78 -7.37 8.86
N ALA A 643 -18.23 -6.69 9.87
CA ALA A 643 -16.87 -6.93 10.31
C ALA A 643 -16.72 -8.42 10.68
N PRO A 644 -15.73 -9.14 10.14
CA PRO A 644 -15.46 -10.51 10.56
C PRO A 644 -15.01 -10.55 12.02
N GLU A 645 -15.19 -11.71 12.68
CA GLU A 645 -14.64 -11.93 14.03
C GLU A 645 -13.12 -11.78 14.08
N ASP A 646 -12.46 -12.08 12.97
CA ASP A 646 -11.05 -11.76 12.74
C ASP A 646 -10.90 -10.32 12.22
N SER A 647 -11.04 -9.32 13.07
CA SER A 647 -10.86 -7.91 12.69
C SER A 647 -10.40 -7.05 13.86
N ILE A 648 -9.85 -5.87 13.55
CA ILE A 648 -9.19 -5.03 14.57
C ILE A 648 -10.11 -4.63 15.73
N GLU A 649 -11.38 -4.32 15.46
CA GLU A 649 -12.36 -4.01 16.52
C GLU A 649 -12.60 -5.20 17.45
N LYS A 650 -12.59 -6.42 16.89
CA LYS A 650 -12.79 -7.66 17.66
C LYS A 650 -11.55 -8.03 18.44
N TRP A 651 -10.36 -7.80 17.88
CA TRP A 651 -9.09 -8.03 18.57
C TRP A 651 -8.85 -7.10 19.77
N VAL A 652 -9.47 -5.90 19.78
CA VAL A 652 -9.47 -5.00 20.95
C VAL A 652 -10.22 -5.64 22.14
N GLY A 653 -11.23 -6.46 21.87
CA GLY A 653 -12.00 -7.20 22.88
C GLY A 653 -12.78 -6.29 23.83
N ASP A 654 -12.70 -6.56 25.13
CA ASP A 654 -13.34 -5.74 26.17
C ASP A 654 -12.54 -4.48 26.55
N GLY A 655 -11.44 -4.21 25.84
CA GLY A 655 -10.59 -3.05 26.05
C GLY A 655 -9.60 -3.16 27.21
N LYS A 656 -9.48 -4.33 27.87
CA LYS A 656 -8.66 -4.49 29.09
C LYS A 656 -7.36 -5.25 28.89
N ALA A 657 -7.16 -5.92 27.75
CA ALA A 657 -5.92 -6.63 27.50
C ALA A 657 -4.73 -5.67 27.53
N SER A 658 -3.62 -6.07 28.16
CA SER A 658 -2.48 -5.18 28.35
C SER A 658 -1.69 -4.96 27.06
N ILE A 659 -1.26 -3.71 26.82
CA ILE A 659 -0.39 -3.32 25.71
C ILE A 659 0.85 -2.55 26.19
N GLN A 660 1.16 -2.64 27.48
CA GLN A 660 2.33 -2.00 28.08
C GLN A 660 3.36 -3.05 28.45
N ASN A 661 4.59 -2.83 28.00
CA ASN A 661 5.76 -3.65 28.27
C ASN A 661 5.52 -5.13 27.94
N THR A 662 4.97 -5.36 26.75
CA THR A 662 4.62 -6.68 26.21
C THR A 662 4.85 -6.69 24.70
N ASP A 663 4.70 -7.85 24.05
CA ASP A 663 4.71 -7.90 22.59
C ASP A 663 3.41 -7.31 22.03
N ILE A 664 3.52 -6.27 21.21
CA ILE A 664 2.40 -5.48 20.68
C ILE A 664 2.47 -5.40 19.15
N VAL A 665 1.33 -5.15 18.53
CA VAL A 665 1.22 -4.76 17.13
C VAL A 665 0.29 -3.56 17.01
N SER A 666 0.64 -2.62 16.13
CA SER A 666 -0.15 -1.43 15.85
C SER A 666 -0.61 -1.37 14.40
N TYR A 667 -1.79 -0.80 14.20
CA TYR A 667 -2.36 -0.50 12.89
C TYR A 667 -2.62 0.99 12.81
N LEU A 668 -1.94 1.67 11.90
CA LEU A 668 -2.06 3.11 11.67
C LEU A 668 -2.86 3.35 10.38
N THR A 669 -4.00 4.02 10.52
CA THR A 669 -4.81 4.49 9.39
C THR A 669 -4.23 5.79 8.85
N ILE A 670 -3.73 5.75 7.63
CA ILE A 670 -3.18 6.89 6.90
C ILE A 670 -3.85 7.05 5.55
N GLY A 671 -3.75 8.21 4.92
CA GLY A 671 -4.38 8.40 3.62
C GLY A 671 -4.57 9.85 3.20
N THR A 672 -5.47 10.02 2.23
CA THR A 672 -5.94 11.33 1.74
C THR A 672 -7.45 11.31 1.48
N THR A 673 -8.05 12.50 1.48
CA THR A 673 -9.42 12.72 0.97
C THR A 673 -9.30 13.44 -0.36
N HIS A 674 -9.64 12.76 -1.44
CA HIS A 674 -9.47 13.28 -2.79
C HIS A 674 -10.74 13.97 -3.25
N ILE A 675 -10.62 15.28 -3.48
CA ILE A 675 -11.60 16.09 -4.19
C ILE A 675 -11.02 16.29 -5.59
N PRO A 676 -11.41 15.49 -6.60
CA PRO A 676 -10.78 15.51 -7.91
C PRO A 676 -10.88 16.88 -8.57
N ARG A 677 -9.88 17.21 -9.36
CA ARG A 677 -9.79 18.48 -10.11
C ARG A 677 -9.57 18.20 -11.60
N PRO A 678 -9.90 19.15 -12.49
CA PRO A 678 -9.59 19.00 -13.91
C PRO A 678 -8.11 18.70 -14.20
N GLU A 679 -7.18 19.19 -13.38
CA GLU A 679 -5.74 18.89 -13.49
C GLU A 679 -5.39 17.41 -13.24
N ASP A 680 -6.30 16.65 -12.63
CA ASP A 680 -6.11 15.23 -12.36
C ASP A 680 -6.55 14.36 -13.57
N PHE A 681 -7.02 14.98 -14.66
CA PHE A 681 -7.49 14.32 -15.89
C PHE A 681 -6.78 14.90 -17.14
N PRO A 682 -6.39 14.09 -18.16
CA PRO A 682 -6.69 12.67 -18.36
C PRO A 682 -5.86 11.66 -17.55
N VAL A 683 -4.77 12.12 -16.93
CA VAL A 683 -3.93 11.32 -16.05
C VAL A 683 -3.46 12.21 -14.89
N MET A 684 -3.57 11.70 -13.68
CA MET A 684 -3.39 12.45 -12.45
C MET A 684 -1.90 12.60 -12.09
N PRO A 685 -1.42 13.83 -11.84
CA PRO A 685 -0.11 14.05 -11.23
C PRO A 685 -0.02 13.38 -9.85
N ALA A 686 1.14 12.83 -9.50
CA ALA A 686 1.31 12.10 -8.25
C ALA A 686 0.96 12.92 -6.99
N GLU A 687 -0.05 12.49 -6.23
CA GLU A 687 -0.34 12.96 -4.87
C GLU A 687 0.39 12.05 -3.85
N THR A 688 0.92 12.62 -2.77
CA THR A 688 1.83 11.87 -1.87
C THR A 688 1.31 11.81 -0.43
N VAL A 689 1.24 10.60 0.13
CA VAL A 689 1.00 10.32 1.56
C VAL A 689 2.32 9.86 2.19
N ARG A 690 2.68 10.38 3.37
CA ARG A 690 3.92 10.04 4.06
C ARG A 690 3.75 9.76 5.54
N VAL A 691 4.48 8.76 6.04
CA VAL A 691 4.68 8.48 7.46
C VAL A 691 6.15 8.26 7.72
N MET A 692 6.68 8.84 8.79
CA MET A 692 8.05 8.64 9.22
C MET A 692 8.11 8.05 10.63
N LEU A 693 8.90 7.00 10.80
CA LEU A 693 9.28 6.40 12.08
C LEU A 693 10.68 6.93 12.44
N LYS A 694 10.75 7.77 13.47
CA LYS A 694 11.94 8.54 13.83
C LYS A 694 12.51 8.10 15.18
N PRO A 695 13.82 7.79 15.31
CA PRO A 695 14.43 7.46 16.59
C PRO A 695 14.30 8.65 17.57
N VAL A 696 13.85 8.37 18.78
CA VAL A 696 13.79 9.31 19.90
C VAL A 696 14.41 8.65 21.12
N HIS A 697 15.48 9.26 21.64
CA HIS A 697 16.28 8.70 22.73
C HIS A 697 16.92 7.33 22.44
N PHE A 698 16.77 6.77 21.22
CA PHE A 698 17.29 5.45 20.88
C PHE A 698 18.82 5.40 20.83
N PHE A 699 19.42 6.34 20.09
CA PHE A 699 20.87 6.49 19.99
C PHE A 699 21.41 7.44 21.06
N SER A 700 22.68 7.26 21.44
CA SER A 700 23.37 8.13 22.41
C SER A 700 23.67 9.54 21.86
N ARG A 701 23.71 9.67 20.52
CA ARG A 701 23.94 10.91 19.77
C ARG A 701 23.43 10.75 18.34
N ASN A 702 23.61 11.77 17.51
CA ASN A 702 23.30 11.66 16.07
C ASN A 702 24.05 10.45 15.47
N PRO A 703 23.34 9.43 14.94
CA PRO A 703 23.96 8.20 14.45
C PRO A 703 24.71 8.36 13.13
N GLY A 704 24.56 9.50 12.44
CA GLY A 704 25.25 9.81 11.18
C GLY A 704 26.46 10.73 11.33
N LEU A 705 27.07 10.81 12.52
CA LEU A 705 28.28 11.62 12.74
C LEU A 705 29.55 11.01 12.14
N ASP A 706 29.56 9.71 11.87
CA ASP A 706 30.68 9.00 11.24
C ASP A 706 30.58 8.98 9.71
N LEU A 707 29.49 9.50 9.14
CA LEU A 707 29.38 9.66 7.70
C LEU A 707 30.41 10.68 7.19
N PRO A 708 31.11 10.37 6.10
CA PRO A 708 32.15 11.25 5.58
C PRO A 708 31.57 12.53 5.01
N SER A 709 32.21 13.66 5.31
CA SER A 709 32.01 14.89 4.55
C SER A 709 32.72 14.77 3.20
N THR A 710 31.94 14.67 2.13
CA THR A 710 32.46 14.49 0.77
C THR A 710 32.03 15.64 -0.15
N THR A 711 32.99 16.19 -0.87
CA THR A 711 32.75 17.09 -2.00
C THR A 711 32.72 16.26 -3.28
N ASP A 712 31.57 16.19 -3.95
CA ASP A 712 31.47 15.54 -5.26
C ASP A 712 32.19 16.38 -6.32
N GLN A 713 33.28 15.83 -6.88
CA GLN A 713 34.10 16.49 -7.89
C GLN A 713 33.38 16.63 -9.24
N LYS A 714 32.25 15.94 -9.45
CA LYS A 714 31.42 16.10 -10.65
C LYS A 714 30.45 17.28 -10.55
N SER A 715 30.27 17.86 -9.36
CA SER A 715 29.45 19.06 -9.19
C SER A 715 30.18 20.29 -9.72
N VAL A 716 29.55 21.02 -10.65
CA VAL A 716 30.09 22.22 -11.30
C VAL A 716 29.10 23.38 -11.22
N ALA A 717 29.59 24.62 -11.27
CA ALA A 717 28.73 25.80 -11.31
C ALA A 717 27.95 25.87 -12.65
N ALA A 718 26.66 26.16 -12.60
CA ALA A 718 25.79 26.18 -13.78
C ALA A 718 26.13 27.29 -14.79
N ASN A 719 26.69 28.42 -14.33
CA ASN A 719 26.97 29.61 -15.13
C ASN A 719 28.45 30.01 -15.01
N THR A 720 29.35 29.38 -15.76
CA THR A 720 30.79 29.72 -15.78
C THR A 720 31.14 30.69 -16.90
N THR A 721 30.54 31.89 -16.90
CA THR A 721 31.13 33.05 -17.59
C THR A 721 32.02 33.77 -16.59
N ASN A 722 33.33 33.56 -16.70
CA ASN A 722 34.44 34.02 -15.86
C ASN A 722 34.95 32.97 -14.88
N HIS A 723 36.23 32.62 -15.06
CA HIS A 723 37.07 31.93 -14.10
C HIS A 723 37.17 32.73 -12.80
N THR A 724 36.18 32.62 -11.93
CA THR A 724 36.32 32.91 -10.50
C THR A 724 36.25 31.60 -9.75
N THR A 725 37.36 31.31 -9.09
CA THR A 725 37.65 30.15 -8.26
C THR A 725 36.47 29.69 -7.41
N ASN A 726 36.18 28.39 -7.46
CA ASN A 726 35.43 27.69 -6.42
C ASN A 726 36.08 28.00 -5.06
N GLY A 727 35.41 28.81 -4.24
CA GLY A 727 35.86 29.13 -2.90
C GLY A 727 35.91 30.62 -2.63
N HIS A 728 34.79 31.18 -2.16
CA HIS A 728 34.89 32.26 -1.20
C HIS A 728 34.25 31.81 0.11
N ALA A 729 35.13 31.76 1.10
CA ALA A 729 34.84 31.56 2.49
C ALA A 729 33.71 32.48 2.97
N ASN A 730 33.02 32.06 4.02
CA ASN A 730 32.43 33.03 4.93
C ASN A 730 33.53 34.02 5.34
N GLY A 731 33.20 35.27 5.69
CA GLY A 731 34.17 36.35 6.01
C GLY A 731 35.25 36.06 7.08
N ASN A 732 35.36 34.82 7.57
CA ASN A 732 36.29 34.30 8.56
C ASN A 732 37.25 33.19 8.08
N GLY A 733 37.28 32.81 6.80
CA GLY A 733 38.48 32.21 6.21
C GLY A 733 38.46 30.77 5.68
N ASP A 734 37.40 29.96 5.83
CA ASP A 734 37.35 28.62 5.18
C ASP A 734 35.99 28.29 4.53
N ALA A 735 36.02 27.45 3.49
CA ALA A 735 34.83 26.89 2.84
C ALA A 735 34.24 25.73 3.67
N CYS A 736 32.92 25.52 3.58
CA CYS A 736 32.17 24.54 4.37
C CYS A 736 32.65 23.07 4.26
N CYS A 737 33.42 22.74 3.22
CA CYS A 737 33.98 21.40 2.98
C CYS A 737 35.51 21.44 2.82
N ALA A 738 36.18 22.54 3.19
CA ALA A 738 37.64 22.60 3.22
C ALA A 738 38.15 21.74 4.38
N ARG A 739 39.12 20.86 4.11
CA ARG A 739 39.76 20.00 5.11
C ARG A 739 40.78 20.77 5.93
#